data_AF-A0A0F9TPT1-F1
#
_entry.id   AF-A0A0F9TPT1-F1
#
_cell.length_a   1.000
_cell.length_b   1.000
_cell.length_c   1.000
_cell.angle_alpha   90.00
_cell.angle_beta   90.00
_cell.angle_gamma   90.00
#
_symmetry.space_group_name_H-M   'P 1'
#
loop_
_entity.id
_entity.type
_entity.pdbx_description
1 polymer ?
#
loop_
_entity_poly.entity_id
_entity_poly.type
_entity_poly.pdbx_seq_one_letter_code
_entity_poly.pdbx_strand_id
1 'polypeptide(L)'
;MVQPMQVPIHLVQTDGDVKMKKTIYTIFVLMLLCLASASALTDYVGSPVMPYLIYGKVTYDGVGIGGAELTIKNENTLFSKQIVTTNDGYWQEDSSSWKTSSGYRPPIQGDDTITLTYGSQVKSFKVFEDKNFGGFRVNFESLVEPEPTPTPTPEPVEPTGVTKVTSNEDGTVALVEAYFGDTIEVVVQDNKLISLIDEEIDFDGDDYNVHEEIIVNGKLVTSLDDIDYVLTPYLVIPEGGIEYRYVFDDAIPKTEVEEDETLEITFLGEDWEITDITNNKLTLIYGDEKDINVGDTFKGVKLLLVTDDYVKVSYEDYTVKIFEDEIEDIGDIEVMATYLGNDDDNLDSATLRVAEDVEVTIRDGDDYEDGDEWEWVITEDYIGITNQNEYEDIEEDYLPLREGDSITLPNDYVTIKFNSITTPDVTKLDIRVKDSYLHIRGDREDSFADEYDEIFIDANGIYDEDKVHISTDKVRIGESDIYIKLDGTTVKIGDLEIKLDMSNILYNGESYADKDDNYLDYQGIVFKDVENAVDDKDNFDVIVPDERPEAKITIKYTYEAPESIEPVPVEPEPIPIDTVEPIPPIVEPEPTPEPTPDEPDDEAEQTVWDSLQGLLIKILAVFGFGAGFLGLLRYWWKKDKKRAIKMAQTAIGRALSGQYDKYKK
;
A
#
# COMPACT_ATOMS: atom_id res chain seq x y z
N MET A 1 -83.27 17.30 -9.71
CA MET A 1 -84.52 17.06 -10.46
C MET A 1 -84.30 17.48 -11.90
N VAL A 2 -84.88 16.72 -12.83
CA VAL A 2 -84.91 16.91 -14.29
C VAL A 2 -83.71 16.34 -15.07
N GLN A 3 -83.75 15.03 -15.32
CA GLN A 3 -83.59 14.50 -16.69
C GLN A 3 -84.95 14.69 -17.42
N PRO A 4 -85.05 14.87 -18.75
CA PRO A 4 -84.70 13.88 -19.80
C PRO A 4 -84.19 14.59 -21.10
N MET A 5 -83.97 14.01 -22.28
CA MET A 5 -84.77 13.06 -23.05
C MET A 5 -83.99 12.70 -24.34
N GLN A 6 -83.89 11.41 -24.65
CA GLN A 6 -83.48 10.92 -25.97
C GLN A 6 -84.62 11.10 -26.99
N VAL A 7 -84.27 11.44 -28.23
CA VAL A 7 -85.12 11.22 -29.40
C VAL A 7 -84.29 10.50 -30.47
N PRO A 8 -84.76 9.37 -31.02
CA PRO A 8 -84.08 8.64 -32.07
C PRO A 8 -84.54 9.14 -33.45
N ILE A 9 -83.61 9.31 -34.39
CA ILE A 9 -83.94 9.44 -35.82
C ILE A 9 -83.18 8.36 -36.57
N HIS A 10 -83.91 7.31 -36.95
CA HIS A 10 -83.56 6.47 -38.07
C HIS A 10 -83.76 7.26 -39.36
N LEU A 11 -82.70 7.41 -40.17
CA LEU A 11 -82.85 7.69 -41.59
C LEU A 11 -82.01 6.73 -42.41
N VAL A 12 -82.71 6.16 -43.37
CA VAL A 12 -82.35 5.10 -44.28
C VAL A 12 -81.34 5.60 -45.32
N GLN A 13 -80.43 4.69 -45.62
CA GLN A 13 -79.47 4.61 -46.71
C GLN A 13 -79.93 5.22 -48.05
N THR A 14 -79.11 6.08 -48.62
CA THR A 14 -78.88 6.12 -50.09
C THR A 14 -77.39 6.19 -50.34
N ASP A 15 -76.85 5.08 -50.85
CA ASP A 15 -75.51 4.97 -51.41
C ASP A 15 -75.39 5.85 -52.66
N GLY A 16 -74.31 6.62 -52.72
CA GLY A 16 -73.94 7.44 -53.88
C GLY A 16 -73.39 8.80 -53.46
N ASP A 17 -72.07 8.99 -53.62
CA ASP A 17 -71.39 10.30 -53.60
C ASP A 17 -71.12 11.03 -52.27
N VAL A 18 -70.78 10.30 -51.20
CA VAL A 18 -70.30 10.92 -49.93
C VAL A 18 -68.77 10.90 -49.79
N LYS A 19 -68.04 10.07 -50.54
CA LYS A 19 -66.56 10.01 -50.42
C LYS A 19 -65.84 11.25 -50.97
N MET A 20 -66.40 11.98 -51.93
CA MET A 20 -65.75 13.20 -52.46
C MET A 20 -66.01 14.44 -51.59
N LYS A 21 -67.18 14.52 -50.94
CA LYS A 21 -67.52 15.65 -50.05
C LYS A 21 -66.77 15.60 -48.72
N LYS A 22 -66.53 14.42 -48.15
CA LYS A 22 -65.70 14.29 -46.93
C LYS A 22 -64.24 14.70 -47.18
N THR A 23 -63.65 14.32 -48.32
CA THR A 23 -62.27 14.71 -48.63
C THR A 23 -62.13 16.22 -48.86
N ILE A 24 -63.09 16.86 -49.53
CA ILE A 24 -63.06 18.31 -49.74
C ILE A 24 -63.29 19.06 -48.42
N TYR A 25 -64.19 18.60 -47.55
CA TYR A 25 -64.39 19.21 -46.23
C TYR A 25 -63.15 19.05 -45.33
N THR A 26 -62.52 17.87 -45.34
CA THR A 26 -61.29 17.63 -44.56
C THR A 26 -60.14 18.49 -45.07
N ILE A 27 -59.98 18.66 -46.39
CA ILE A 27 -58.97 19.54 -46.98
C ILE A 27 -59.26 21.01 -46.67
N PHE A 28 -60.53 21.43 -46.71
CA PHE A 28 -60.91 22.82 -46.41
C PHE A 28 -60.78 23.15 -44.92
N VAL A 29 -61.07 22.20 -44.02
CA VAL A 29 -60.84 22.32 -42.57
C VAL A 29 -59.34 22.32 -42.25
N LEU A 30 -58.53 21.48 -42.91
CA LEU A 30 -57.07 21.52 -42.79
C LEU A 30 -56.48 22.84 -43.33
N MET A 31 -56.97 23.37 -44.45
CA MET A 31 -56.55 24.68 -44.95
C MET A 31 -56.95 25.82 -44.01
N LEU A 32 -58.14 25.79 -43.43
CA LEU A 32 -58.57 26.79 -42.45
C LEU A 32 -57.79 26.68 -41.12
N LEU A 33 -57.40 25.47 -40.71
CA LEU A 33 -56.50 25.26 -39.57
C LEU A 33 -55.07 25.75 -39.86
N CYS A 34 -54.58 25.57 -41.08
CA CYS A 34 -53.28 26.12 -41.52
C CYS A 34 -53.30 27.65 -41.66
N LEU A 35 -54.43 28.25 -42.08
CA LEU A 35 -54.58 29.72 -42.15
C LEU A 35 -54.81 30.35 -40.76
N ALA A 36 -55.43 29.63 -39.83
CA ALA A 36 -55.58 30.05 -38.43
C ALA A 36 -54.28 29.90 -37.63
N SER A 37 -53.43 28.92 -37.94
CA SER A 37 -52.10 28.79 -37.32
C SER A 37 -51.05 29.74 -37.92
N ALA A 38 -51.18 30.11 -39.20
CA ALA A 38 -50.28 31.07 -39.85
C ALA A 38 -50.53 32.54 -39.47
N SER A 39 -51.67 32.88 -38.84
CA SER A 39 -52.00 34.26 -38.45
C SER A 39 -51.80 34.58 -36.96
N ALA A 40 -51.27 33.64 -36.17
CA ALA A 40 -50.80 33.89 -34.81
C ALA A 40 -49.26 34.05 -34.69
N LEU A 41 -48.52 33.81 -35.78
CA LEU A 41 -47.11 34.20 -35.89
C LEU A 41 -47.03 35.62 -36.45
N THR A 42 -47.51 36.60 -35.68
CA THR A 42 -46.96 37.94 -35.81
C THR A 42 -45.53 37.87 -35.30
N ASP A 43 -44.56 38.22 -36.15
CA ASP A 43 -43.16 38.37 -35.77
C ASP A 43 -43.07 39.17 -34.47
N TYR A 44 -42.76 38.49 -33.36
CA TYR A 44 -42.44 39.17 -32.12
C TYR A 44 -41.02 39.72 -32.29
N VAL A 45 -40.92 40.95 -32.80
CA VAL A 45 -39.67 41.72 -32.91
C VAL A 45 -39.32 42.41 -31.59
N GLY A 46 -40.01 42.06 -30.50
CA GLY A 46 -39.71 42.58 -29.16
C GLY A 46 -38.51 41.86 -28.57
N SER A 47 -37.65 42.59 -27.88
CA SER A 47 -36.72 41.96 -26.94
C SER A 47 -37.52 41.10 -25.95
N PRO A 48 -37.06 39.89 -25.60
CA PRO A 48 -37.73 39.08 -24.59
C PRO A 48 -37.85 39.90 -23.29
N VAL A 49 -39.07 39.98 -22.74
CA VAL A 49 -39.29 40.65 -21.47
C VAL A 49 -38.79 39.70 -20.39
N MET A 50 -37.77 40.12 -19.63
CA MET A 50 -37.24 39.34 -18.52
C MET A 50 -38.29 39.16 -17.41
N PRO A 51 -38.33 37.99 -16.73
CA PRO A 51 -37.48 36.81 -16.91
C PRO A 51 -37.97 35.84 -18.01
N TYR A 52 -37.06 35.06 -18.60
CA TYR A 52 -37.41 33.94 -19.49
C TYR A 52 -36.77 32.63 -19.01
N LEU A 53 -37.44 31.53 -19.30
CA LEU A 53 -36.98 30.19 -18.92
C LEU A 53 -36.01 29.65 -19.96
N ILE A 54 -34.90 29.08 -19.51
CA ILE A 54 -33.97 28.33 -20.35
C ILE A 54 -34.18 26.87 -19.99
N TYR A 55 -34.40 26.02 -20.98
CA TYR A 55 -34.53 24.59 -20.72
C TYR A 55 -33.85 23.79 -21.82
N GLY A 56 -33.49 22.56 -21.46
CA GLY A 56 -32.92 21.62 -22.40
C GLY A 56 -33.20 20.18 -22.04
N LYS A 57 -32.78 19.28 -22.93
CA LYS A 57 -32.85 17.84 -22.72
C LYS A 57 -31.50 17.21 -23.07
N VAL A 58 -30.99 16.39 -22.17
CA VAL A 58 -29.82 15.54 -22.35
C VAL A 58 -30.29 14.15 -22.75
N THR A 59 -29.82 13.68 -23.90
CA THR A 59 -30.12 12.33 -24.38
C THR A 59 -28.87 11.57 -24.79
N TYR A 60 -28.88 10.26 -24.54
CA TYR A 60 -27.96 9.28 -25.09
C TYR A 60 -28.76 8.28 -25.94
N ASP A 61 -28.42 8.14 -27.23
CA ASP A 61 -29.18 7.34 -28.20
C ASP A 61 -30.70 7.62 -28.20
N GLY A 62 -31.07 8.89 -27.99
CA GLY A 62 -32.46 9.34 -27.94
C GLY A 62 -33.20 9.05 -26.62
N VAL A 63 -32.59 8.33 -25.67
CA VAL A 63 -33.10 8.10 -24.31
C VAL A 63 -32.64 9.24 -23.40
N GLY A 64 -33.53 9.75 -22.55
CA GLY A 64 -33.18 10.80 -21.59
C GLY A 64 -32.25 10.27 -20.49
N ILE A 65 -31.19 11.01 -20.17
CA ILE A 65 -30.27 10.63 -19.09
C ILE A 65 -30.72 11.33 -17.81
N GLY A 66 -31.33 10.59 -16.88
CA GLY A 66 -31.71 11.12 -15.58
C GLY A 66 -30.54 11.23 -14.61
N GLY A 67 -30.54 12.24 -13.74
CA GLY A 67 -29.50 12.43 -12.73
C GLY A 67 -28.16 12.95 -13.28
N ALA A 68 -28.06 13.23 -14.58
CA ALA A 68 -26.87 13.84 -15.16
C ALA A 68 -26.62 15.22 -14.55
N GLU A 69 -25.44 15.40 -13.96
CA GLU A 69 -24.94 16.69 -13.50
C GLU A 69 -24.39 17.47 -14.69
N LEU A 70 -24.92 18.68 -14.90
CA LEU A 70 -24.45 19.60 -15.93
C LEU A 70 -23.89 20.84 -15.28
N THR A 71 -22.72 21.26 -15.71
CA THR A 71 -22.24 22.62 -15.42
C THR A 71 -22.59 23.52 -16.59
N ILE A 72 -23.41 24.55 -16.34
CA ILE A 72 -23.73 25.60 -17.30
C ILE A 72 -22.76 26.76 -17.06
N LYS A 73 -21.95 27.11 -18.06
CA LYS A 73 -21.09 28.30 -18.03
C LYS A 73 -21.49 29.31 -19.10
N ASN A 74 -21.54 30.59 -18.75
CA ASN A 74 -21.57 31.69 -19.71
C ASN A 74 -20.20 32.38 -19.70
N GLU A 75 -19.47 32.23 -20.80
CA GLU A 75 -18.10 32.70 -20.94
C GLU A 75 -17.96 34.22 -20.84
N ASN A 76 -19.00 34.97 -21.23
CA ASN A 76 -18.98 36.42 -21.23
C ASN A 76 -19.31 37.04 -19.86
N THR A 77 -19.99 36.28 -18.99
CA THR A 77 -20.42 36.77 -17.67
C THR A 77 -19.70 36.09 -16.50
N LEU A 78 -18.90 35.05 -16.78
CA LEU A 78 -18.29 34.16 -15.80
C LEU A 78 -19.31 33.45 -14.90
N PHE A 79 -20.59 33.47 -15.26
CA PHE A 79 -21.62 32.72 -14.56
C PHE A 79 -21.36 31.22 -14.73
N SER A 80 -21.41 30.48 -13.63
CA SER A 80 -21.31 29.03 -13.61
C SER A 80 -22.33 28.47 -12.64
N LYS A 81 -23.14 27.50 -13.07
CA LYS A 81 -24.11 26.83 -12.20
C LYS A 81 -24.17 25.35 -12.51
N GLN A 82 -24.15 24.52 -11.48
CA GLN A 82 -24.46 23.10 -11.60
C GLN A 82 -25.97 22.89 -11.53
N ILE A 83 -26.48 22.04 -12.41
CA ILE A 83 -27.87 21.61 -12.46
C ILE A 83 -27.92 20.10 -12.68
N VAL A 84 -28.95 19.46 -12.13
CA VAL A 84 -29.18 18.02 -12.31
C VAL A 84 -30.39 17.83 -13.20
N THR A 85 -30.27 16.94 -14.18
CA THR A 85 -31.39 16.58 -15.05
C THR A 85 -32.44 15.74 -14.31
N THR A 86 -33.71 15.97 -14.64
CA THR A 86 -34.83 15.10 -14.25
C THR A 86 -34.66 13.69 -14.82
N ASN A 87 -35.40 12.70 -14.32
CA ASN A 87 -35.34 11.30 -14.77
C ASN A 87 -35.48 11.12 -16.29
N ASP A 88 -36.19 12.03 -16.98
CA ASP A 88 -36.38 12.02 -18.43
C ASP A 88 -35.30 12.81 -19.20
N GLY A 89 -34.22 13.25 -18.53
CA GLY A 89 -33.11 14.01 -19.08
C GLY A 89 -33.39 15.51 -19.27
N TYR A 90 -34.52 16.04 -18.82
CA TYR A 90 -34.81 17.48 -18.94
C TYR A 90 -34.17 18.29 -17.82
N TRP A 91 -33.76 19.51 -18.14
CA TRP A 91 -33.35 20.53 -17.18
C TRP A 91 -34.00 21.87 -17.52
N GLN A 92 -34.16 22.73 -16.52
CA GLN A 92 -34.68 24.07 -16.67
C GLN A 92 -34.02 25.02 -15.67
N GLU A 93 -33.82 26.27 -16.07
CA GLU A 93 -33.24 27.34 -15.25
C GLU A 93 -33.90 28.69 -15.58
N ASP A 94 -34.13 29.49 -14.54
CA ASP A 94 -34.67 30.84 -14.69
C ASP A 94 -33.52 31.81 -15.01
N SER A 95 -33.61 32.54 -16.13
CA SER A 95 -32.56 33.48 -16.54
C SER A 95 -32.33 34.60 -15.52
N SER A 96 -33.29 34.88 -14.61
CA SER A 96 -33.14 35.92 -13.59
C SER A 96 -32.03 35.63 -12.57
N SER A 97 -31.61 34.38 -12.41
CA SER A 97 -30.53 33.98 -11.50
C SER A 97 -29.13 34.25 -12.06
N TRP A 98 -29.01 34.52 -13.36
CA TRP A 98 -27.75 34.69 -14.09
C TRP A 98 -27.33 36.17 -14.06
N LYS A 99 -27.04 36.71 -12.88
CA LYS A 99 -26.58 38.09 -12.75
C LYS A 99 -25.09 38.20 -13.07
N THR A 100 -24.70 39.21 -13.86
CA THR A 100 -23.30 39.60 -13.97
C THR A 100 -22.84 40.27 -12.67
N SER A 101 -21.55 40.20 -12.36
CA SER A 101 -20.92 40.95 -11.26
C SER A 101 -21.17 42.47 -11.32
N SER A 102 -21.48 42.99 -12.52
CA SER A 102 -21.78 44.40 -12.77
C SER A 102 -23.25 44.80 -12.61
N GLY A 103 -24.19 43.87 -12.40
CA GLY A 103 -25.61 44.16 -12.12
C GLY A 103 -26.43 44.85 -13.23
N TYR A 104 -25.82 45.21 -14.37
CA TYR A 104 -26.42 46.08 -15.40
C TYR A 104 -26.66 45.42 -16.77
N ARG A 105 -26.20 44.18 -17.00
CA ARG A 105 -26.40 43.48 -18.27
C ARG A 105 -27.55 42.48 -18.18
N PRO A 106 -28.38 42.32 -19.24
CA PRO A 106 -29.22 41.13 -19.38
C PRO A 106 -28.33 39.88 -19.26
N PRO A 107 -28.76 38.87 -18.49
CA PRO A 107 -28.03 37.66 -18.17
C PRO A 107 -27.41 36.89 -19.33
N ILE A 108 -28.08 36.92 -20.48
CA ILE A 108 -27.67 36.20 -21.68
C ILE A 108 -27.98 37.08 -22.89
N GLN A 109 -26.96 37.42 -23.67
CA GLN A 109 -27.08 38.14 -24.92
C GLN A 109 -26.97 37.21 -26.13
N GLY A 110 -27.33 37.71 -27.31
CA GLY A 110 -27.45 36.89 -28.51
C GLY A 110 -26.17 36.45 -29.21
N ASP A 111 -25.08 36.61 -28.49
CA ASP A 111 -23.72 36.28 -28.83
C ASP A 111 -23.03 35.51 -27.70
N ASP A 112 -23.74 35.23 -26.60
CA ASP A 112 -23.18 34.46 -25.49
C ASP A 112 -23.02 32.98 -25.89
N THR A 113 -21.87 32.44 -25.51
CA THR A 113 -21.59 31.00 -25.59
C THR A 113 -21.99 30.36 -24.27
N ILE A 114 -22.92 29.40 -24.34
CA ILE A 114 -23.24 28.54 -23.21
C ILE A 114 -22.50 27.24 -23.41
N THR A 115 -21.71 26.86 -22.41
CA THR A 115 -20.97 25.60 -22.39
C THR A 115 -21.62 24.66 -21.38
N LEU A 116 -21.98 23.46 -21.83
CA LEU A 116 -22.48 22.36 -21.02
C LEU A 116 -21.40 21.29 -20.90
N THR A 117 -21.13 20.85 -19.68
CA THR A 117 -20.21 19.75 -19.39
C THR A 117 -20.95 18.58 -18.75
N TYR A 118 -20.74 17.36 -19.25
CA TYR A 118 -21.19 16.10 -18.67
C TYR A 118 -20.04 15.09 -18.74
N GLY A 119 -19.47 14.69 -17.59
CA GLY A 119 -18.21 13.94 -17.55
C GLY A 119 -17.09 14.71 -18.26
N SER A 120 -16.37 14.06 -19.17
CA SER A 120 -15.31 14.67 -20.01
C SER A 120 -15.84 15.42 -21.24
N GLN A 121 -17.14 15.32 -21.55
CA GLN A 121 -17.73 15.89 -22.75
C GLN A 121 -18.11 17.35 -22.52
N VAL A 122 -17.67 18.22 -23.42
CA VAL A 122 -17.96 19.67 -23.40
C VAL A 122 -18.68 20.05 -24.69
N LYS A 123 -19.84 20.70 -24.59
CA LYS A 123 -20.60 21.18 -25.74
C LYS A 123 -20.98 22.64 -25.56
N SER A 124 -20.50 23.46 -26.48
CA SER A 124 -20.74 24.90 -26.49
C SER A 124 -21.75 25.26 -27.58
N PHE A 125 -22.67 26.16 -27.29
CA PHE A 125 -23.64 26.68 -28.26
C PHE A 125 -23.79 28.19 -28.11
N LYS A 126 -23.89 28.87 -29.24
CA LYS A 126 -24.22 30.29 -29.28
C LYS A 126 -25.72 30.45 -29.16
N VAL A 127 -26.14 31.27 -28.21
CA VAL A 127 -27.53 31.68 -28.11
C VAL A 127 -27.84 32.45 -29.41
N PHE A 128 -28.93 32.13 -30.11
CA PHE A 128 -29.48 32.76 -31.35
C PHE A 128 -29.17 32.18 -32.74
N GLU A 129 -28.44 31.07 -32.90
CA GLU A 129 -28.40 30.42 -34.23
C GLU A 129 -29.66 29.60 -34.58
N ASP A 130 -30.46 29.19 -33.59
CA ASP A 130 -31.69 28.43 -33.82
C ASP A 130 -32.94 29.31 -33.59
N LYS A 131 -33.67 29.61 -34.67
CA LYS A 131 -34.80 30.56 -34.68
C LYS A 131 -36.06 30.09 -33.93
N ASN A 132 -35.99 28.98 -33.20
CA ASN A 132 -37.06 28.46 -32.37
C ASN A 132 -36.76 28.78 -30.90
N PHE A 133 -37.30 29.90 -30.42
CA PHE A 133 -37.25 30.29 -29.02
C PHE A 133 -37.76 29.15 -28.11
N GLY A 134 -36.91 28.61 -27.24
CA GLY A 134 -37.34 27.86 -26.06
C GLY A 134 -36.45 26.72 -25.62
N GLY A 135 -36.02 25.79 -26.49
CA GLY A 135 -35.45 24.52 -26.03
C GLY A 135 -34.14 24.14 -26.70
N PHE A 136 -33.10 23.88 -25.91
CA PHE A 136 -31.85 23.30 -26.39
C PHE A 136 -31.92 21.76 -26.31
N ARG A 137 -31.78 21.06 -27.44
CA ARG A 137 -31.61 19.60 -27.44
C ARG A 137 -30.13 19.28 -27.60
N VAL A 138 -29.55 18.62 -26.60
CA VAL A 138 -28.14 18.21 -26.63
C VAL A 138 -28.10 16.70 -26.75
N ASN A 139 -27.78 16.23 -27.96
CA ASN A 139 -27.46 14.84 -28.20
C ASN A 139 -25.96 14.65 -27.99
N PHE A 140 -25.59 13.72 -27.11
CA PHE A 140 -24.22 13.21 -26.97
C PHE A 140 -24.16 11.93 -27.81
N GLU A 141 -23.57 12.02 -28.99
CA GLU A 141 -23.37 10.87 -29.86
C GLU A 141 -22.01 10.26 -29.54
N SER A 142 -22.00 8.97 -29.19
CA SER A 142 -20.80 8.13 -29.02
C SER A 142 -19.93 8.41 -27.78
N LEU A 143 -20.06 7.55 -26.76
CA LEU A 143 -19.07 7.30 -25.71
C LEU A 143 -18.02 6.30 -26.23
N VAL A 144 -17.23 6.70 -27.21
CA VAL A 144 -15.99 5.98 -27.56
C VAL A 144 -14.88 6.96 -27.26
N GLU A 145 -14.09 6.66 -26.23
CA GLU A 145 -12.92 7.46 -25.87
C GLU A 145 -12.01 7.58 -27.10
N PRO A 146 -11.73 8.81 -27.58
CA PRO A 146 -10.71 8.98 -28.60
C PRO A 146 -9.36 8.64 -27.97
N GLU A 147 -8.59 7.74 -28.59
CA GLU A 147 -7.23 7.46 -28.14
C GLU A 147 -6.42 8.77 -28.06
N PRO A 148 -5.82 9.09 -26.90
CA PRO A 148 -5.15 10.35 -26.71
C PRO A 148 -3.92 10.44 -27.61
N THR A 149 -3.80 11.57 -28.30
CA THR A 149 -2.55 11.95 -28.96
C THR A 149 -1.51 12.20 -27.84
N PRO A 150 -0.32 11.57 -27.86
CA PRO A 150 0.63 11.66 -26.75
C PRO A 150 1.15 13.09 -26.61
N THR A 151 0.54 13.81 -25.68
CA THR A 151 1.18 14.92 -24.98
C THR A 151 2.24 14.28 -24.08
N PRO A 152 3.46 14.84 -23.91
CA PRO A 152 4.38 14.32 -22.90
C PRO A 152 3.62 14.38 -21.57
N THR A 153 3.18 13.21 -21.13
CA THR A 153 2.52 13.00 -19.85
C THR A 153 3.53 13.53 -18.83
N PRO A 154 3.22 14.61 -18.06
CA PRO A 154 3.96 14.80 -16.83
C PRO A 154 3.93 13.44 -16.13
N GLU A 155 5.08 12.92 -15.71
CA GLU A 155 5.14 11.62 -15.03
C GLU A 155 3.98 11.59 -14.03
N PRO A 156 3.11 10.56 -14.10
CA PRO A 156 1.98 10.48 -13.19
C PRO A 156 2.56 10.67 -11.79
N VAL A 157 2.14 11.75 -11.13
CA VAL A 157 2.48 11.97 -9.74
C VAL A 157 1.91 10.75 -9.04
N GLU A 158 2.78 9.84 -8.60
CA GLU A 158 2.33 8.62 -7.96
C GLU A 158 1.39 9.01 -6.82
N PRO A 159 0.27 8.29 -6.65
CA PRO A 159 -0.66 8.57 -5.56
C PRO A 159 0.14 8.65 -4.26
N THR A 160 0.16 9.83 -3.66
CA THR A 160 0.83 10.10 -2.40
C THR A 160 0.09 9.31 -1.32
N GLY A 161 0.76 8.34 -0.71
CA GLY A 161 0.20 7.48 0.34
C GLY A 161 -0.04 6.02 -0.04
N VAL A 162 0.46 5.52 -1.18
CA VAL A 162 0.49 4.06 -1.41
C VAL A 162 1.75 3.49 -0.76
N THR A 163 1.55 2.68 0.28
CA THR A 163 2.61 1.92 0.93
C THR A 163 3.32 1.04 -0.11
N LYS A 164 4.62 1.23 -0.26
CA LYS A 164 5.40 0.57 -1.30
C LYS A 164 6.09 -0.65 -0.73
N VAL A 165 5.74 -1.82 -1.26
CA VAL A 165 6.36 -3.11 -0.91
C VAL A 165 7.30 -3.55 -2.03
N THR A 166 8.59 -3.62 -1.70
CA THR A 166 9.64 -4.12 -2.59
C THR A 166 10.32 -5.33 -1.97
N SER A 167 11.02 -6.12 -2.77
CA SER A 167 11.88 -7.21 -2.29
C SER A 167 13.34 -6.83 -2.52
N ASN A 168 14.24 -7.33 -1.68
CA ASN A 168 15.66 -7.40 -2.02
C ASN A 168 15.91 -8.33 -3.22
N GLU A 169 17.14 -8.30 -3.76
CA GLU A 169 17.51 -9.01 -4.99
C GLU A 169 17.32 -10.54 -4.91
N ASP A 170 17.47 -11.12 -3.72
CA ASP A 170 17.38 -12.56 -3.44
C ASP A 170 16.02 -13.01 -2.89
N GLY A 171 15.04 -12.11 -2.72
CA GLY A 171 13.71 -12.50 -2.28
C GLY A 171 13.56 -12.76 -0.78
N THR A 172 14.64 -12.64 0.01
CA THR A 172 14.66 -13.04 1.43
C THR A 172 14.16 -11.95 2.39
N VAL A 173 13.94 -10.73 1.88
CA VAL A 173 13.51 -9.57 2.66
C VAL A 173 12.54 -8.74 1.85
N ALA A 174 11.31 -8.62 2.34
CA ALA A 174 10.38 -7.61 1.89
C ALA A 174 10.64 -6.29 2.63
N LEU A 175 10.81 -5.20 1.88
CA LEU A 175 11.00 -3.85 2.36
C LEU A 175 9.72 -3.04 2.14
N VAL A 176 9.18 -2.51 3.23
CA VAL A 176 8.02 -1.63 3.27
C VAL A 176 8.49 -0.20 3.54
N GLU A 177 8.12 0.71 2.67
CA GLU A 177 8.41 2.14 2.75
C GLU A 177 7.12 2.92 3.05
N ALA A 178 7.13 3.73 4.12
CA ALA A 178 5.99 4.55 4.54
C ALA A 178 6.47 5.88 5.18
N TYR A 179 5.68 6.94 5.06
CA TYR A 179 5.99 8.22 5.72
C TYR A 179 5.27 8.34 7.07
N PHE A 180 5.69 9.29 7.91
CA PHE A 180 5.03 9.55 9.19
C PHE A 180 3.56 9.94 9.01
N GLY A 181 2.68 9.39 9.85
CA GLY A 181 1.24 9.58 9.79
C GLY A 181 0.53 8.67 8.78
N ASP A 182 1.26 8.02 7.87
CA ASP A 182 0.67 7.09 6.91
C ASP A 182 0.27 5.78 7.62
N THR A 183 -0.86 5.22 7.20
CA THR A 183 -1.26 3.86 7.55
C THR A 183 -0.50 2.87 6.68
N ILE A 184 0.07 1.86 7.30
CA ILE A 184 0.69 0.71 6.65
C ILE A 184 -0.40 -0.35 6.56
N GLU A 185 -0.70 -0.80 5.35
CA GLU A 185 -1.58 -1.94 5.06
C GLU A 185 -0.87 -2.68 3.92
N VAL A 186 -0.18 -3.76 4.26
CA VAL A 186 0.61 -4.52 3.31
C VAL A 186 0.27 -6.00 3.40
N VAL A 187 0.19 -6.63 2.23
CA VAL A 187 0.10 -8.08 2.08
C VAL A 187 1.38 -8.52 1.39
N VAL A 188 2.15 -9.37 2.06
CA VAL A 188 3.42 -9.93 1.58
C VAL A 188 3.17 -11.37 1.20
N GLN A 189 3.43 -11.70 -0.06
CA GLN A 189 3.33 -13.05 -0.64
C GLN A 189 4.70 -13.51 -1.13
N ASP A 190 4.79 -14.73 -1.65
CA ASP A 190 5.96 -15.39 -2.23
C ASP A 190 6.80 -14.47 -3.17
N ASN A 191 6.12 -13.68 -4.01
CA ASN A 191 6.77 -12.81 -4.99
C ASN A 191 7.52 -11.63 -4.36
N LYS A 192 7.29 -11.37 -3.06
CA LYS A 192 8.00 -10.39 -2.23
C LYS A 192 8.89 -11.04 -1.19
N LEU A 193 8.56 -12.26 -0.76
CA LEU A 193 9.28 -13.00 0.25
C LEU A 193 9.30 -14.48 -0.16
N ILE A 194 10.36 -14.90 -0.83
CA ILE A 194 10.49 -16.20 -1.52
C ILE A 194 10.38 -17.42 -0.59
N SER A 195 10.49 -17.21 0.72
CA SER A 195 10.34 -18.25 1.72
C SER A 195 8.88 -18.60 2.01
N LEU A 196 7.93 -17.73 1.63
CA LEU A 196 6.52 -18.04 1.75
C LEU A 196 6.14 -19.09 0.73
N ILE A 197 5.39 -20.09 1.16
CA ILE A 197 4.95 -21.20 0.33
C ILE A 197 4.01 -20.69 -0.77
N ASP A 198 4.17 -21.21 -2.00
CA ASP A 198 3.27 -21.06 -3.15
C ASP A 198 3.43 -22.35 -3.98
N GLU A 199 2.61 -23.36 -3.69
CA GLU A 199 2.75 -24.71 -4.24
C GLU A 199 1.41 -25.46 -4.41
N GLU A 200 1.49 -26.68 -4.95
CA GLU A 200 0.37 -27.61 -5.07
C GLU A 200 0.56 -28.72 -4.02
N ILE A 201 -0.49 -29.00 -3.23
CA ILE A 201 -0.55 -30.14 -2.30
C ILE A 201 -1.47 -31.24 -2.83
N ASP A 202 -1.15 -32.51 -2.56
CA ASP A 202 -1.93 -33.68 -2.98
C ASP A 202 -2.83 -34.17 -1.84
N PHE A 203 -4.12 -34.33 -2.11
CA PHE A 203 -5.09 -34.85 -1.14
C PHE A 203 -6.19 -35.66 -1.84
N ASP A 204 -6.46 -36.90 -1.38
CA ASP A 204 -7.33 -37.90 -2.06
C ASP A 204 -7.01 -38.07 -3.57
N GLY A 205 -5.74 -37.90 -3.94
CA GLY A 205 -5.27 -38.02 -5.33
C GLY A 205 -5.68 -36.88 -6.27
N ASP A 206 -6.15 -35.76 -5.72
CA ASP A 206 -6.36 -34.49 -6.42
C ASP A 206 -5.33 -33.44 -5.95
N ASP A 207 -4.87 -32.58 -6.87
CA ASP A 207 -3.93 -31.48 -6.58
C ASP A 207 -4.69 -30.19 -6.20
N TYR A 208 -4.27 -29.50 -5.13
CA TYR A 208 -4.87 -28.25 -4.64
C TYR A 208 -3.81 -27.15 -4.53
N ASN A 209 -4.08 -25.96 -5.07
CA ASN A 209 -3.19 -24.82 -4.92
C ASN A 209 -3.31 -24.18 -3.53
N VAL A 210 -2.16 -23.88 -2.94
CA VAL A 210 -2.04 -23.21 -1.64
C VAL A 210 -0.93 -22.17 -1.69
N HIS A 211 -1.10 -21.11 -0.90
CA HIS A 211 -0.03 -20.14 -0.69
C HIS A 211 -0.04 -19.57 0.73
N GLU A 212 1.07 -18.95 1.11
CA GLU A 212 1.20 -18.21 2.35
C GLU A 212 1.20 -16.70 2.11
N GLU A 213 0.58 -15.97 3.03
CA GLU A 213 0.67 -14.52 3.06
C GLU A 213 0.85 -13.96 4.49
N ILE A 214 1.55 -12.84 4.57
CA ILE A 214 1.73 -12.07 5.80
C ILE A 214 1.10 -10.70 5.61
N ILE A 215 0.17 -10.37 6.48
CA ILE A 215 -0.53 -9.10 6.50
C ILE A 215 0.02 -8.27 7.64
N VAL A 216 0.42 -7.04 7.34
CA VAL A 216 0.86 -6.08 8.34
C VAL A 216 0.08 -4.79 8.17
N ASN A 217 -0.68 -4.48 9.20
CA ASN A 217 -1.47 -3.28 9.41
C ASN A 217 -0.88 -2.52 10.58
N GLY A 218 -0.58 -1.24 10.37
CA GLY A 218 -0.01 -0.39 11.41
C GLY A 218 -0.07 1.08 11.03
N LYS A 219 0.49 1.93 11.88
CA LYS A 219 0.58 3.36 11.61
C LYS A 219 1.90 3.90 12.15
N LEU A 220 2.54 4.78 11.38
CA LEU A 220 3.68 5.53 11.89
C LEU A 220 3.19 6.75 12.64
N VAL A 221 3.42 6.76 13.94
CA VAL A 221 2.95 7.79 14.87
C VAL A 221 4.11 8.63 15.39
N THR A 222 3.79 9.83 15.84
CA THR A 222 4.74 10.83 16.32
C THR A 222 4.19 11.49 17.58
N SER A 223 4.92 12.45 18.16
CA SER A 223 4.46 13.18 19.36
C SER A 223 3.12 13.94 19.24
N LEU A 224 2.58 14.02 18.02
CA LEU A 224 1.25 14.57 17.77
C LEU A 224 0.13 13.59 18.10
N ASP A 225 0.41 12.28 17.98
CA ASP A 225 -0.51 11.22 18.34
C ASP A 225 -0.50 11.05 19.86
N ASP A 226 0.71 10.95 20.43
CA ASP A 226 0.93 10.89 21.88
C ASP A 226 2.15 11.71 22.28
N ILE A 227 1.98 12.63 23.23
CA ILE A 227 3.05 13.51 23.72
C ILE A 227 4.24 12.74 24.29
N ASP A 228 4.00 11.54 24.81
CA ASP A 228 5.02 10.73 25.44
C ASP A 228 6.02 10.14 24.43
N TYR A 229 5.72 10.20 23.13
CA TYR A 229 6.68 9.84 22.07
C TYR A 229 7.77 10.90 21.85
N VAL A 230 7.60 12.12 22.35
CA VAL A 230 8.59 13.22 22.31
C VAL A 230 9.13 13.53 20.89
N LEU A 231 10.29 13.00 20.50
CA LEU A 231 10.89 13.22 19.18
C LEU A 231 11.22 11.89 18.49
N THR A 232 10.75 10.78 19.04
CA THR A 232 10.96 9.44 18.52
C THR A 232 9.66 9.02 17.84
N PRO A 233 9.67 8.77 16.53
CA PRO A 233 8.51 8.18 15.87
C PRO A 233 8.45 6.69 16.21
N TYR A 234 7.23 6.17 16.23
CA TYR A 234 6.95 4.76 16.53
C TYR A 234 6.07 4.15 15.44
N LEU A 235 6.16 2.83 15.29
CA LEU A 235 5.20 2.03 14.54
C LEU A 235 4.23 1.41 15.56
N VAL A 236 2.99 1.90 15.55
CA VAL A 236 1.89 1.27 16.29
C VAL A 236 1.26 0.18 15.44
N ILE A 237 0.93 -0.93 16.08
CA ILE A 237 0.29 -2.09 15.46
C ILE A 237 -0.95 -2.41 16.31
N PRO A 238 -2.18 -2.30 15.76
CA PRO A 238 -3.38 -2.62 16.51
C PRO A 238 -3.48 -4.13 16.78
N GLU A 239 -4.40 -4.52 17.66
CA GLU A 239 -4.89 -5.91 17.76
C GLU A 239 -5.35 -6.39 16.36
N GLY A 240 -4.94 -7.60 15.98
CA GLY A 240 -5.14 -8.14 14.64
C GLY A 240 -4.35 -7.44 13.53
N GLY A 241 -3.41 -6.57 13.90
CA GLY A 241 -2.57 -5.81 12.98
C GLY A 241 -1.55 -6.66 12.23
N ILE A 242 -1.14 -7.80 12.77
CA ILE A 242 -0.27 -8.79 12.13
C ILE A 242 -1.08 -10.07 11.98
N GLU A 243 -1.08 -10.62 10.76
CA GLU A 243 -1.71 -11.89 10.46
C GLU A 243 -0.80 -12.72 9.55
N TYR A 244 -0.62 -13.99 9.87
CA TYR A 244 -0.06 -14.97 8.96
C TYR A 244 -1.19 -15.90 8.51
N ARG A 245 -1.22 -16.24 7.22
CA ARG A 245 -2.24 -17.10 6.62
C ARG A 245 -1.61 -18.15 5.73
N TYR A 246 -2.09 -19.39 5.89
CA TYR A 246 -1.97 -20.49 4.97
C TYR A 246 -3.29 -20.61 4.20
N VAL A 247 -3.31 -20.13 2.96
CA VAL A 247 -4.51 -19.91 2.15
C VAL A 247 -4.72 -21.07 1.18
N PHE A 248 -5.95 -21.58 1.13
CA PHE A 248 -6.38 -22.59 0.17
C PHE A 248 -6.99 -21.88 -1.06
N ASP A 249 -6.25 -21.78 -2.15
CA ASP A 249 -6.76 -21.18 -3.39
C ASP A 249 -7.84 -22.05 -4.05
N ASP A 250 -7.72 -23.37 -3.87
CA ASP A 250 -8.72 -24.37 -4.25
C ASP A 250 -9.43 -24.92 -3.01
N ALA A 251 -10.75 -25.07 -3.09
CA ALA A 251 -11.55 -25.56 -1.97
C ALA A 251 -11.30 -27.06 -1.71
N ILE A 252 -10.68 -27.38 -0.57
CA ILE A 252 -10.44 -28.76 -0.12
C ILE A 252 -11.75 -29.39 0.39
N PRO A 253 -12.05 -30.66 0.05
CA PRO A 253 -13.23 -31.38 0.55
C PRO A 253 -13.06 -31.77 2.04
N LYS A 254 -13.17 -30.79 2.94
CA LYS A 254 -12.98 -30.94 4.41
C LYS A 254 -13.70 -32.11 5.08
N THR A 255 -14.76 -32.65 4.47
CA THR A 255 -15.49 -33.83 4.98
C THR A 255 -14.80 -35.17 4.72
N GLU A 256 -13.76 -35.18 3.88
CA GLU A 256 -12.95 -36.34 3.51
C GLU A 256 -11.63 -36.36 4.30
N VAL A 257 -11.31 -35.30 5.06
CA VAL A 257 -10.17 -35.30 5.99
C VAL A 257 -10.56 -36.09 7.24
N GLU A 258 -10.02 -37.30 7.38
CA GLU A 258 -10.26 -38.22 8.50
C GLU A 258 -8.96 -38.94 8.93
N GLU A 259 -9.00 -39.72 10.02
CA GLU A 259 -7.80 -40.37 10.60
C GLU A 259 -7.04 -41.28 9.61
N ASP A 260 -7.73 -41.91 8.65
CA ASP A 260 -7.12 -42.76 7.61
C ASP A 260 -6.80 -42.01 6.31
N GLU A 261 -7.14 -40.72 6.23
CA GLU A 261 -6.91 -39.84 5.09
C GLU A 261 -6.60 -38.42 5.58
N THR A 262 -5.37 -38.26 6.08
CA THR A 262 -4.90 -37.01 6.67
C THR A 262 -4.48 -35.99 5.61
N LEU A 263 -4.62 -34.70 5.93
CA LEU A 263 -4.11 -33.60 5.12
C LEU A 263 -2.75 -33.14 5.68
N GLU A 264 -1.69 -33.35 4.90
CA GLU A 264 -0.34 -32.87 5.22
C GLU A 264 -0.16 -31.43 4.74
N ILE A 265 0.24 -30.53 5.64
CA ILE A 265 0.61 -29.14 5.30
C ILE A 265 1.90 -28.73 6.02
N THR A 266 2.62 -27.74 5.48
CA THR A 266 3.68 -27.05 6.22
C THR A 266 3.15 -25.70 6.72
N PHE A 267 3.01 -25.54 8.04
CA PHE A 267 2.49 -24.32 8.68
C PHE A 267 3.56 -23.69 9.56
N LEU A 268 3.89 -22.41 9.34
CA LEU A 268 4.97 -21.70 10.06
C LEU A 268 6.31 -22.46 10.09
N GLY A 269 6.62 -23.18 9.00
CA GLY A 269 7.87 -23.93 8.84
C GLY A 269 7.90 -25.30 9.50
N GLU A 270 6.77 -25.78 10.01
CA GLU A 270 6.61 -27.12 10.59
C GLU A 270 5.61 -27.96 9.80
N ASP A 271 5.90 -29.26 9.63
CA ASP A 271 5.05 -30.20 8.90
C ASP A 271 3.98 -30.78 9.83
N TRP A 272 2.72 -30.63 9.43
CA TRP A 272 1.54 -30.91 10.24
C TRP A 272 0.62 -31.90 9.53
N GLU A 273 0.05 -32.83 10.28
CA GLU A 273 -0.96 -33.78 9.80
C GLU A 273 -2.33 -33.43 10.40
N ILE A 274 -3.25 -32.98 9.56
CA ILE A 274 -4.62 -32.65 9.96
C ILE A 274 -5.53 -33.87 9.76
N THR A 275 -6.19 -34.32 10.82
CA THR A 275 -7.12 -35.47 10.82
C THR A 275 -8.60 -35.10 10.80
N ASP A 276 -8.94 -33.85 11.11
CA ASP A 276 -10.32 -33.34 11.05
C ASP A 276 -10.26 -31.83 10.89
N ILE A 277 -10.98 -31.28 9.92
CA ILE A 277 -11.06 -29.83 9.69
C ILE A 277 -12.48 -29.37 9.40
N THR A 278 -12.85 -28.26 10.02
CA THR A 278 -14.12 -27.55 9.79
C THR A 278 -13.84 -26.06 9.60
N ASN A 279 -14.88 -25.24 9.49
CA ASN A 279 -14.73 -23.80 9.27
C ASN A 279 -14.22 -23.02 10.49
N ASN A 280 -14.06 -23.65 11.65
CA ASN A 280 -13.65 -22.96 12.88
C ASN A 280 -12.96 -23.90 13.89
N LYS A 281 -12.50 -25.07 13.43
CA LYS A 281 -11.87 -26.09 14.25
C LYS A 281 -11.00 -26.96 13.35
N LEU A 282 -9.82 -27.32 13.82
CA LEU A 282 -8.96 -28.33 13.22
C LEU A 282 -8.45 -29.30 14.31
N THR A 283 -8.12 -30.52 13.93
CA THR A 283 -7.49 -31.53 14.80
C THR A 283 -6.19 -31.97 14.14
N LEU A 284 -5.09 -31.90 14.88
CA LEU A 284 -3.74 -32.21 14.42
C LEU A 284 -3.21 -33.45 15.11
N ILE A 285 -2.38 -34.21 14.40
CA ILE A 285 -1.44 -35.13 15.03
C ILE A 285 -0.06 -34.48 15.07
N TYR A 286 0.50 -34.34 16.28
CA TYR A 286 1.82 -33.77 16.53
C TYR A 286 2.75 -34.80 17.22
N GLY A 287 4.06 -34.60 17.08
CA GLY A 287 5.07 -35.30 17.86
C GLY A 287 6.21 -35.88 17.03
N ASP A 288 7.33 -36.17 17.69
CA ASP A 288 8.47 -36.77 16.99
C ASP A 288 8.16 -38.24 16.67
N GLU A 289 8.41 -38.61 15.43
CA GLU A 289 8.26 -39.97 14.94
C GLU A 289 9.61 -40.70 14.86
N LYS A 290 9.63 -41.99 15.24
CA LYS A 290 10.83 -42.81 15.10
C LYS A 290 10.55 -44.29 14.97
N ASP A 291 11.22 -44.89 13.98
CA ASP A 291 11.40 -46.35 13.87
C ASP A 291 12.28 -46.87 15.01
N ILE A 292 11.74 -47.79 15.82
CA ILE A 292 12.48 -48.43 16.91
C ILE A 292 12.28 -49.95 16.89
N ASN A 293 13.32 -50.68 17.30
CA ASN A 293 13.25 -52.14 17.43
C ASN A 293 12.83 -52.53 18.86
N VAL A 294 12.34 -53.76 19.04
CA VAL A 294 12.06 -54.30 20.37
C VAL A 294 13.31 -54.23 21.25
N GLY A 295 13.19 -53.53 22.38
CA GLY A 295 14.25 -53.30 23.35
C GLY A 295 14.84 -51.89 23.31
N ASP A 296 14.66 -51.15 22.20
CA ASP A 296 15.11 -49.77 22.04
C ASP A 296 14.24 -48.80 22.86
N THR A 297 14.75 -47.58 23.06
CA THR A 297 14.07 -46.53 23.82
C THR A 297 14.14 -45.21 23.06
N PHE A 298 13.00 -44.52 22.97
CA PHE A 298 12.83 -43.25 22.29
C PHE A 298 12.01 -42.30 23.17
N LYS A 299 12.55 -41.10 23.45
CA LYS A 299 11.98 -40.15 24.43
C LYS A 299 11.57 -40.79 25.78
N GLY A 300 12.33 -41.81 26.23
CA GLY A 300 12.02 -42.56 27.45
C GLY A 300 11.02 -43.71 27.28
N VAL A 301 10.27 -43.75 26.17
CA VAL A 301 9.37 -44.84 25.79
C VAL A 301 10.18 -46.02 25.26
N LYS A 302 10.07 -47.17 25.93
CA LYS A 302 10.75 -48.41 25.54
C LYS A 302 9.80 -49.38 24.87
N LEU A 303 10.15 -49.86 23.67
CA LEU A 303 9.39 -50.89 22.97
C LEU A 303 9.69 -52.27 23.58
N LEU A 304 8.67 -52.97 24.05
CA LEU A 304 8.81 -54.27 24.73
C LEU A 304 8.40 -55.46 23.87
N LEU A 305 7.44 -55.27 22.98
CA LEU A 305 6.86 -56.31 22.13
C LEU A 305 6.14 -55.65 20.94
N VAL A 306 6.28 -56.23 19.76
CA VAL A 306 5.43 -55.96 18.60
C VAL A 306 4.63 -57.23 18.30
N THR A 307 3.40 -57.07 17.86
CA THR A 307 2.54 -58.15 17.34
C THR A 307 1.88 -57.64 16.06
N ASP A 308 1.12 -58.51 15.37
CA ASP A 308 0.41 -58.11 14.14
C ASP A 308 -0.64 -57.02 14.37
N ASP A 309 -1.15 -56.86 15.59
CA ASP A 309 -2.28 -55.95 15.88
C ASP A 309 -1.89 -54.79 16.82
N TYR A 310 -0.82 -54.93 17.60
CA TYR A 310 -0.47 -53.95 18.65
C TYR A 310 1.00 -53.99 19.05
N VAL A 311 1.50 -52.86 19.58
CA VAL A 311 2.75 -52.79 20.35
C VAL A 311 2.51 -52.75 21.84
N LYS A 312 3.51 -53.19 22.60
CA LYS A 312 3.57 -52.98 24.05
C LYS A 312 4.76 -52.11 24.38
N VAL A 313 4.51 -50.96 24.99
CA VAL A 313 5.54 -50.00 25.39
C VAL A 313 5.59 -49.82 26.90
N SER A 314 6.71 -49.32 27.41
CA SER A 314 6.83 -48.89 28.80
C SER A 314 7.52 -47.54 28.90
N TYR A 315 7.00 -46.68 29.76
CA TYR A 315 7.57 -45.39 30.14
C TYR A 315 7.53 -45.32 31.66
N GLU A 316 8.69 -45.10 32.28
CA GLU A 316 8.89 -45.26 33.73
C GLU A 316 8.41 -46.62 34.28
N ASP A 317 7.45 -46.60 35.23
CA ASP A 317 6.82 -47.77 35.85
C ASP A 317 5.51 -48.17 35.15
N TYR A 318 5.10 -47.44 34.10
CA TYR A 318 3.90 -47.72 33.32
C TYR A 318 4.17 -48.67 32.16
N THR A 319 3.14 -49.40 31.75
CA THR A 319 3.23 -50.32 30.61
C THR A 319 1.86 -50.42 29.97
N VAL A 320 1.77 -50.02 28.71
CA VAL A 320 0.52 -49.91 27.96
C VAL A 320 0.61 -50.72 26.67
N LYS A 321 -0.55 -51.13 26.15
CA LYS A 321 -0.69 -51.74 24.83
C LYS A 321 -1.31 -50.70 23.93
N ILE A 322 -0.76 -50.52 22.74
CA ILE A 322 -1.17 -49.51 21.77
C ILE A 322 -1.42 -50.25 20.46
N PHE A 323 -2.63 -50.17 19.93
CA PHE A 323 -2.94 -50.74 18.62
C PHE A 323 -2.40 -49.81 17.52
N GLU A 324 -2.24 -50.35 16.31
CA GLU A 324 -1.89 -49.52 15.16
C GLU A 324 -2.92 -48.39 14.98
N ASP A 325 -2.44 -47.17 14.76
CA ASP A 325 -3.21 -45.93 14.61
C ASP A 325 -4.01 -45.48 15.85
N GLU A 326 -3.87 -46.16 16.99
CA GLU A 326 -4.48 -45.71 18.26
C GLU A 326 -3.49 -44.87 19.09
N ILE A 327 -4.01 -43.83 19.73
CA ILE A 327 -3.27 -42.99 20.69
C ILE A 327 -3.59 -43.49 22.11
N GLU A 328 -2.54 -43.68 22.92
CA GLU A 328 -2.69 -44.12 24.30
C GLU A 328 -1.84 -43.28 25.26
N ASP A 329 -2.45 -42.89 26.37
CA ASP A 329 -1.80 -42.23 27.50
C ASP A 329 -0.81 -43.17 28.21
N ILE A 330 0.45 -42.73 28.40
CA ILE A 330 1.42 -43.44 29.24
C ILE A 330 2.17 -42.51 30.20
N GLY A 331 1.47 -42.09 31.25
CA GLY A 331 2.02 -41.24 32.30
C GLY A 331 1.62 -39.79 32.06
N ASP A 332 2.58 -38.96 31.64
CA ASP A 332 2.44 -37.55 31.28
C ASP A 332 2.69 -37.28 29.79
N ILE A 333 2.67 -38.34 28.97
CA ILE A 333 2.86 -38.28 27.52
C ILE A 333 1.84 -39.18 26.83
N GLU A 334 1.55 -38.85 25.58
CA GLU A 334 0.79 -39.67 24.65
C GLU A 334 1.72 -40.39 23.66
N VAL A 335 1.34 -41.59 23.25
CA VAL A 335 2.09 -42.40 22.28
C VAL A 335 1.13 -42.99 21.25
N MET A 336 1.46 -42.83 19.97
CA MET A 336 0.78 -43.45 18.85
C MET A 336 1.71 -44.44 18.15
N ALA A 337 1.18 -45.57 17.69
CA ALA A 337 1.91 -46.52 16.87
C ALA A 337 1.42 -46.41 15.41
N THR A 338 2.22 -45.79 14.54
CA THR A 338 1.86 -45.51 13.14
C THR A 338 2.14 -46.68 12.20
N TYR A 339 3.05 -47.59 12.59
CA TYR A 339 3.36 -48.77 11.77
C TYR A 339 3.88 -49.93 12.62
N LEU A 340 3.40 -51.14 12.31
CA LEU A 340 3.83 -52.39 12.93
C LEU A 340 4.63 -53.29 11.98
N GLY A 341 5.95 -53.34 12.17
CA GLY A 341 6.85 -54.22 11.43
C GLY A 341 7.03 -55.58 12.11
N ASN A 342 6.18 -56.55 11.79
CA ASN A 342 6.35 -57.95 12.22
C ASN A 342 6.62 -58.86 11.01
N ASP A 343 7.89 -59.14 10.72
CA ASP A 343 8.30 -60.00 9.60
C ASP A 343 9.17 -61.15 10.12
N ASP A 344 8.88 -62.39 9.70
CA ASP A 344 9.52 -63.62 10.21
C ASP A 344 11.06 -63.61 10.07
N ASP A 345 11.59 -62.77 9.15
CA ASP A 345 13.01 -62.67 8.80
C ASP A 345 13.72 -61.43 9.37
N ASN A 346 13.00 -60.47 9.97
CA ASN A 346 13.55 -59.22 10.53
C ASN A 346 13.31 -59.10 12.05
N LEU A 347 13.95 -58.11 12.69
CA LEU A 347 13.62 -57.78 14.08
C LEU A 347 12.26 -57.08 14.11
N ASP A 348 11.39 -57.53 15.02
CA ASP A 348 10.17 -56.84 15.41
C ASP A 348 10.46 -55.33 15.64
N SER A 349 9.86 -54.48 14.81
CA SER A 349 10.01 -53.03 14.85
C SER A 349 8.65 -52.34 14.83
N ALA A 350 8.60 -51.11 15.34
CA ALA A 350 7.44 -50.26 15.19
C ALA A 350 7.88 -48.80 15.02
N THR A 351 7.03 -48.04 14.37
CA THR A 351 7.18 -46.59 14.26
C THR A 351 6.29 -45.96 15.30
N LEU A 352 6.89 -45.21 16.23
CA LEU A 352 6.17 -44.56 17.31
C LEU A 352 6.24 -43.04 17.15
N ARG A 353 5.11 -42.38 17.35
CA ARG A 353 5.01 -40.93 17.52
C ARG A 353 4.81 -40.61 19.01
N VAL A 354 5.61 -39.70 19.55
CA VAL A 354 5.66 -39.41 21.00
C VAL A 354 5.69 -37.90 21.27
N ALA A 355 4.69 -37.42 22.01
CA ALA A 355 4.52 -36.02 22.45
C ALA A 355 3.87 -35.94 23.85
N GLU A 356 3.72 -34.73 24.40
CA GLU A 356 2.90 -34.51 25.60
C GLU A 356 1.44 -34.82 25.27
N ASP A 357 0.92 -34.15 24.25
CA ASP A 357 -0.33 -34.47 23.56
C ASP A 357 0.00 -34.80 22.09
N VAL A 358 -0.35 -36.00 21.64
CA VAL A 358 -0.17 -36.43 20.24
C VAL A 358 -1.32 -35.90 19.40
N GLU A 359 -2.54 -35.86 19.93
CA GLU A 359 -3.69 -35.26 19.23
C GLU A 359 -4.11 -33.95 19.87
N VAL A 360 -4.11 -32.87 19.08
CA VAL A 360 -4.51 -31.54 19.54
C VAL A 360 -5.69 -31.03 18.72
N THR A 361 -6.80 -30.73 19.39
CA THR A 361 -7.94 -30.03 18.79
C THR A 361 -7.81 -28.54 19.05
N ILE A 362 -7.79 -27.76 17.97
CA ILE A 362 -7.69 -26.30 17.96
C ILE A 362 -9.00 -25.70 17.43
N ARG A 363 -9.48 -24.62 18.04
CA ARG A 363 -10.61 -23.82 17.55
C ARG A 363 -10.18 -22.43 17.13
N ASP A 364 -10.97 -21.84 16.25
CA ASP A 364 -10.90 -20.41 15.96
C ASP A 364 -11.05 -19.61 17.25
N GLY A 365 -10.12 -18.69 17.50
CA GLY A 365 -10.05 -17.92 18.74
C GLY A 365 -9.33 -18.60 19.91
N ASP A 366 -8.78 -19.81 19.74
CA ASP A 366 -7.91 -20.41 20.76
C ASP A 366 -6.51 -19.78 20.67
N ASP A 367 -5.78 -19.74 21.80
CA ASP A 367 -4.40 -19.23 21.82
C ASP A 367 -3.45 -20.19 21.06
N TYR A 368 -2.50 -19.66 20.30
CA TYR A 368 -1.56 -20.46 19.52
C TYR A 368 -0.50 -21.16 20.39
N GLU A 369 0.02 -20.44 21.38
CA GLU A 369 1.01 -20.93 22.35
C GLU A 369 0.55 -20.56 23.76
N ASP A 370 1.22 -21.11 24.79
CA ASP A 370 1.06 -20.68 26.18
C ASP A 370 1.57 -19.24 26.36
N GLY A 371 0.77 -18.27 25.91
CA GLY A 371 1.06 -16.86 25.91
C GLY A 371 0.03 -16.15 25.04
N ASP A 372 -0.72 -15.23 25.65
CA ASP A 372 -1.82 -14.45 25.04
C ASP A 372 -1.31 -13.47 23.94
N GLU A 373 -0.31 -13.85 23.12
CA GLU A 373 0.24 -13.02 22.04
C GLU A 373 -0.36 -13.34 20.67
N TRP A 374 -0.65 -14.62 20.40
CA TRP A 374 -1.12 -15.09 19.10
C TRP A 374 -2.39 -15.91 19.25
N GLU A 375 -3.39 -15.62 18.42
CA GLU A 375 -4.67 -16.31 18.36
C GLU A 375 -4.81 -17.07 17.04
N TRP A 376 -5.37 -18.26 17.09
CA TRP A 376 -5.78 -19.03 15.92
C TRP A 376 -6.91 -18.36 15.15
N VAL A 377 -6.73 -18.25 13.84
CA VAL A 377 -7.78 -17.83 12.90
C VAL A 377 -8.05 -18.97 11.93
N ILE A 378 -9.21 -19.61 12.04
CA ILE A 378 -9.59 -20.75 11.21
C ILE A 378 -10.86 -20.39 10.45
N THR A 379 -10.79 -20.39 9.13
CA THR A 379 -11.91 -20.02 8.27
C THR A 379 -12.22 -21.10 7.22
N GLU A 380 -13.14 -20.78 6.29
CA GLU A 380 -13.36 -21.65 5.13
C GLU A 380 -12.12 -21.66 4.21
N ASP A 381 -11.48 -20.51 4.04
CA ASP A 381 -10.51 -20.26 2.98
C ASP A 381 -9.05 -20.34 3.45
N TYR A 382 -8.78 -20.26 4.75
CA TYR A 382 -7.42 -20.31 5.28
C TYR A 382 -7.35 -20.77 6.73
N ILE A 383 -6.15 -21.21 7.14
CA ILE A 383 -5.72 -21.39 8.53
C ILE A 383 -4.66 -20.33 8.79
N GLY A 384 -4.67 -19.68 9.95
CA GLY A 384 -3.73 -18.61 10.24
C GLY A 384 -3.62 -18.31 11.72
N ILE A 385 -2.79 -17.31 12.02
CA ILE A 385 -2.66 -16.72 13.36
C ILE A 385 -2.67 -15.20 13.27
N THR A 386 -3.13 -14.55 14.33
CA THR A 386 -3.14 -13.10 14.43
C THR A 386 -2.71 -12.61 15.82
N ASN A 387 -2.12 -11.41 15.92
CA ASN A 387 -1.70 -10.88 17.20
C ASN A 387 -2.92 -10.45 18.04
N GLN A 388 -2.97 -10.85 19.31
CA GLN A 388 -4.02 -10.44 20.25
C GLN A 388 -3.73 -9.09 20.93
N ASN A 389 -2.46 -8.67 20.97
CA ASN A 389 -2.06 -7.46 21.68
C ASN A 389 -1.93 -6.26 20.75
N GLU A 390 -2.34 -5.10 21.26
CA GLU A 390 -2.09 -3.81 20.64
C GLU A 390 -0.74 -3.26 21.11
N TYR A 391 0.07 -2.77 20.16
CA TYR A 391 1.37 -2.17 20.39
C TYR A 391 1.27 -0.64 20.20
N GLU A 392 0.45 0.04 21.01
CA GLU A 392 0.16 1.49 20.88
C GLU A 392 0.81 2.32 22.00
N ASP A 393 0.69 1.93 23.26
CA ASP A 393 1.09 2.75 24.41
C ASP A 393 2.48 2.35 24.93
N ILE A 394 3.31 3.36 25.26
CA ILE A 394 4.65 3.12 25.85
C ILE A 394 4.61 2.77 27.34
N GLU A 395 3.46 2.91 28.00
CA GLU A 395 3.28 2.56 29.42
C GLU A 395 2.71 1.14 29.63
N GLU A 396 2.37 0.43 28.56
CA GLU A 396 1.79 -0.92 28.60
C GLU A 396 2.84 -2.04 28.46
N ASP A 397 2.40 -3.30 28.61
CA ASP A 397 3.26 -4.48 28.52
C ASP A 397 3.76 -4.71 27.07
N TYR A 398 2.96 -4.30 26.08
CA TYR A 398 3.26 -4.40 24.65
C TYR A 398 3.55 -3.01 24.07
N LEU A 399 4.83 -2.72 23.92
CA LEU A 399 5.29 -1.39 23.51
C LEU A 399 5.20 -1.20 21.98
N PRO A 400 4.84 0.01 21.49
CA PRO A 400 4.96 0.32 20.08
C PRO A 400 6.42 0.18 19.62
N LEU A 401 6.63 -0.22 18.36
CA LEU A 401 7.97 -0.48 17.87
C LEU A 401 8.70 0.84 17.59
N ARG A 402 9.90 1.01 18.16
CA ARG A 402 10.81 2.09 17.74
C ARG A 402 11.86 1.58 16.75
N GLU A 403 12.68 2.48 16.23
CA GLU A 403 13.82 2.12 15.38
C GLU A 403 14.71 1.05 16.06
N GLY A 404 14.82 -0.10 15.40
CA GLY A 404 15.61 -1.26 15.81
C GLY A 404 14.81 -2.39 16.46
N ASP A 405 13.59 -2.11 16.95
CA ASP A 405 12.72 -3.11 17.58
C ASP A 405 12.05 -3.99 16.52
N SER A 406 11.61 -5.19 16.93
CA SER A 406 11.01 -6.19 16.05
C SER A 406 10.00 -7.07 16.77
N ILE A 407 9.04 -7.61 16.01
CA ILE A 407 8.11 -8.66 16.40
C ILE A 407 8.43 -9.89 15.55
N THR A 408 8.45 -11.06 16.17
CA THR A 408 8.74 -12.33 15.50
C THR A 408 7.52 -13.22 15.64
N LEU A 409 7.05 -13.75 14.50
CA LEU A 409 6.01 -14.77 14.46
C LEU A 409 6.52 -16.05 15.13
N PRO A 410 5.62 -16.95 15.58
CA PRO A 410 6.01 -18.21 16.20
C PRO A 410 6.98 -19.03 15.35
N ASN A 411 7.70 -19.94 16.01
CA ASN A 411 8.76 -20.77 15.40
C ASN A 411 9.90 -19.96 14.74
N ASP A 412 10.09 -18.70 15.14
CA ASP A 412 11.00 -17.77 14.49
C ASP A 412 10.76 -17.66 12.97
N TYR A 413 9.52 -17.90 12.51
CA TYR A 413 9.21 -18.07 11.09
C TYR A 413 9.55 -16.80 10.29
N VAL A 414 8.92 -15.69 10.67
CA VAL A 414 9.15 -14.37 10.07
C VAL A 414 9.28 -13.30 11.14
N THR A 415 10.26 -12.41 10.95
CA THR A 415 10.50 -11.24 11.80
C THR A 415 10.11 -9.95 11.06
N ILE A 416 9.23 -9.17 11.69
CA ILE A 416 8.84 -7.82 11.27
C ILE A 416 9.65 -6.83 12.09
N LYS A 417 10.45 -5.99 11.43
CA LYS A 417 11.39 -5.08 12.08
C LYS A 417 11.23 -3.64 11.60
N PHE A 418 11.10 -2.71 12.53
CA PHE A 418 11.19 -1.28 12.21
C PHE A 418 12.69 -0.91 12.13
N ASN A 419 13.24 -0.83 10.92
CA ASN A 419 14.70 -0.76 10.76
C ASN A 419 15.31 0.60 11.00
N SER A 420 14.79 1.60 10.29
CA SER A 420 15.40 2.92 10.23
C SER A 420 14.41 3.94 9.68
N ILE A 421 14.70 5.19 9.97
CA ILE A 421 14.05 6.35 9.40
C ILE A 421 15.10 7.06 8.56
N THR A 422 14.76 7.48 7.35
CA THR A 422 15.66 8.31 6.56
C THR A 422 15.94 9.61 7.33
N THR A 423 17.21 9.96 7.44
CA THR A 423 17.64 11.21 8.09
C THR A 423 17.95 12.23 7.00
N PRO A 424 16.95 12.97 6.50
CA PRO A 424 17.20 14.01 5.51
C PRO A 424 18.08 15.11 6.11
N ASP A 425 18.74 15.87 5.24
CA ASP A 425 19.33 17.13 5.67
C ASP A 425 18.23 18.05 6.22
N VAL A 426 18.57 18.89 7.21
CA VAL A 426 17.58 19.76 7.87
C VAL A 426 18.00 21.22 7.89
N THR A 427 17.03 22.11 7.72
CA THR A 427 17.18 23.56 7.91
C THR A 427 16.62 23.95 9.27
N LYS A 428 17.42 24.58 10.14
CA LYS A 428 16.98 25.04 11.47
C LYS A 428 16.62 26.51 11.41
N LEU A 429 15.49 26.87 12.00
CA LEU A 429 14.92 28.20 11.99
C LEU A 429 14.81 28.73 13.43
N ASP A 430 15.43 29.88 13.67
CA ASP A 430 15.29 30.70 14.88
C ASP A 430 14.17 31.72 14.65
N ILE A 431 13.02 31.53 15.32
CA ILE A 431 11.83 32.39 15.16
C ILE A 431 11.61 33.24 16.40
N ARG A 432 11.45 34.55 16.22
CA ARG A 432 11.22 35.52 17.33
C ARG A 432 10.55 36.81 16.87
N VAL A 433 10.03 37.60 17.81
CA VAL A 433 9.52 38.95 17.50
C VAL A 433 10.64 39.99 17.59
N LYS A 434 10.86 40.76 16.52
CA LYS A 434 11.85 41.85 16.47
C LYS A 434 11.29 43.06 15.72
N ASP A 435 11.32 44.23 16.35
CA ASP A 435 10.87 45.51 15.75
C ASP A 435 9.43 45.48 15.20
N SER A 436 8.51 44.72 15.81
CA SER A 436 7.13 44.48 15.34
C SER A 436 6.98 43.56 14.12
N TYR A 437 8.04 42.85 13.75
CA TYR A 437 8.04 41.79 12.74
C TYR A 437 8.20 40.43 13.42
N LEU A 438 7.63 39.40 12.80
CA LEU A 438 8.07 38.02 13.04
C LEU A 438 9.37 37.84 12.24
N HIS A 439 10.47 37.71 12.95
CA HIS A 439 11.81 37.56 12.39
C HIS A 439 12.18 36.08 12.42
N ILE A 440 12.47 35.52 11.25
CA ILE A 440 12.83 34.10 11.07
C ILE A 440 14.22 34.06 10.47
N ARG A 441 15.16 33.41 11.16
CA ARG A 441 16.54 33.26 10.70
C ARG A 441 16.88 31.78 10.56
N GLY A 442 17.37 31.38 9.39
CA GLY A 442 17.89 30.05 9.19
C GLY A 442 19.34 29.88 9.64
N ASP A 443 19.78 28.63 9.80
CA ASP A 443 21.14 28.28 10.24
C ASP A 443 22.18 28.21 9.11
N ARG A 444 21.74 28.28 7.84
CA ARG A 444 22.56 28.22 6.62
C ARG A 444 22.49 29.54 5.80
N GLU A 445 23.51 29.79 4.97
CA GLU A 445 23.59 30.96 4.06
C GLU A 445 22.53 30.96 2.93
N ASP A 446 21.80 29.85 2.76
CA ASP A 446 20.77 29.69 1.72
C ASP A 446 19.51 29.04 2.31
N SER A 447 19.14 29.46 3.53
CA SER A 447 18.02 28.85 4.27
C SER A 447 16.66 29.13 3.63
N PHE A 448 16.58 30.07 2.68
CA PHE A 448 15.39 30.38 1.91
C PHE A 448 15.72 30.48 0.41
N ALA A 449 14.73 30.22 -0.45
CA ALA A 449 14.82 29.97 -1.91
C ALA A 449 15.64 30.94 -2.80
N ASP A 450 16.27 31.99 -2.27
CA ASP A 450 16.87 33.10 -3.00
C ASP A 450 18.12 33.68 -2.28
N GLU A 451 18.95 32.83 -1.64
CA GLU A 451 20.20 33.22 -0.93
C GLU A 451 19.96 34.08 0.34
N TYR A 452 18.78 33.94 0.97
CA TYR A 452 18.48 34.67 2.20
C TYR A 452 18.75 33.81 3.43
N ASP A 453 19.44 34.40 4.41
CA ASP A 453 19.70 33.81 5.73
C ASP A 453 18.57 34.15 6.72
N GLU A 454 17.95 35.32 6.58
CA GLU A 454 16.90 35.81 7.46
C GLU A 454 15.80 36.55 6.70
N ILE A 455 14.56 36.42 7.19
CA ILE A 455 13.38 37.10 6.68
C ILE A 455 12.60 37.78 7.80
N PHE A 456 11.87 38.83 7.44
CA PHE A 456 10.97 39.57 8.32
C PHE A 456 9.55 39.46 7.78
N ILE A 457 8.58 39.20 8.64
CA ILE A 457 7.17 39.02 8.23
C ILE A 457 6.27 39.95 9.04
N ASP A 458 5.36 40.64 8.36
CA ASP A 458 4.25 41.37 8.96
C ASP A 458 2.92 41.03 8.24
N ALA A 459 1.84 41.75 8.57
CA ALA A 459 0.53 41.51 7.96
C ALA A 459 0.45 41.94 6.47
N ASN A 460 1.48 42.60 5.94
CA ASN A 460 1.53 43.13 4.58
C ASN A 460 2.43 42.31 3.65
N GLY A 461 3.39 41.57 4.18
CA GLY A 461 4.25 40.70 3.37
C GLY A 461 5.47 40.12 4.09
N ILE A 462 6.34 39.54 3.29
CA ILE A 462 7.62 38.90 3.66
C ILE A 462 8.75 39.72 3.06
N TYR A 463 9.76 40.04 3.87
CA TYR A 463 10.86 40.97 3.56
C TYR A 463 12.22 40.32 3.85
N ASP A 464 13.27 40.79 3.18
CA ASP A 464 14.67 40.38 3.42
C ASP A 464 15.32 41.13 4.60
N GLU A 465 16.63 40.91 4.83
CA GLU A 465 17.43 41.57 5.87
C GLU A 465 17.45 43.10 5.78
N ASP A 466 17.38 43.65 4.56
CA ASP A 466 17.31 45.08 4.28
C ASP A 466 15.86 45.62 4.34
N LYS A 467 14.91 44.76 4.71
CA LYS A 467 13.45 45.00 4.74
C LYS A 467 12.88 45.37 3.37
N VAL A 468 13.50 44.87 2.30
CA VAL A 468 12.97 44.91 0.95
C VAL A 468 11.96 43.79 0.80
N HIS A 469 10.79 44.13 0.25
CA HIS A 469 9.68 43.18 0.10
C HIS A 469 10.03 42.08 -0.91
N ILE A 470 10.05 40.82 -0.46
CA ILE A 470 10.32 39.62 -1.28
C ILE A 470 9.01 39.06 -1.85
N SER A 471 8.04 38.75 -0.99
CA SER A 471 6.83 38.00 -1.34
C SER A 471 5.62 38.45 -0.51
N THR A 472 4.42 38.30 -1.07
CA THR A 472 3.15 38.57 -0.35
C THR A 472 2.44 37.30 0.13
N ASP A 473 2.93 36.13 -0.25
CA ASP A 473 2.23 34.85 -0.02
C ASP A 473 3.15 33.86 0.69
N LYS A 474 4.21 33.41 0.03
CA LYS A 474 5.08 32.38 0.59
C LYS A 474 6.56 32.48 0.18
N VAL A 475 7.42 31.83 0.96
CA VAL A 475 8.86 31.63 0.72
C VAL A 475 9.21 30.17 1.04
N ARG A 476 10.01 29.52 0.20
CA ARG A 476 10.46 28.12 0.38
C ARG A 476 11.58 28.05 1.43
N ILE A 477 11.60 26.99 2.22
CA ILE A 477 12.62 26.73 3.25
C ILE A 477 13.67 25.77 2.68
N GLY A 478 14.93 26.21 2.60
CA GLY A 478 16.06 25.41 2.12
C GLY A 478 15.78 24.72 0.79
N GLU A 479 16.11 23.43 0.75
CA GLU A 479 15.78 22.54 -0.38
C GLU A 479 14.44 21.81 -0.18
N SER A 480 13.79 21.98 0.97
CA SER A 480 12.50 21.34 1.29
C SER A 480 11.36 21.77 0.39
N ASP A 481 10.35 20.93 0.23
CA ASP A 481 9.06 21.31 -0.38
C ASP A 481 8.13 22.06 0.59
N ILE A 482 8.64 22.42 1.77
CA ILE A 482 7.93 23.15 2.81
C ILE A 482 8.12 24.66 2.60
N TYR A 483 7.05 25.40 2.84
CA TYR A 483 7.00 26.85 2.67
C TYR A 483 6.60 27.54 3.97
N ILE A 484 7.19 28.70 4.20
CA ILE A 484 6.67 29.72 5.10
C ILE A 484 5.59 30.49 4.35
N LYS A 485 4.33 30.39 4.77
CA LYS A 485 3.18 31.02 4.10
C LYS A 485 2.49 32.04 5.01
N LEU A 486 2.29 33.26 4.52
CA LEU A 486 1.53 34.30 5.19
C LEU A 486 0.03 34.15 4.87
N ASP A 487 -0.78 33.92 5.90
CA ASP A 487 -2.24 33.86 5.84
C ASP A 487 -2.85 34.92 6.78
N GLY A 488 -2.94 36.15 6.26
CA GLY A 488 -3.44 37.30 7.02
C GLY A 488 -2.51 37.70 8.16
N THR A 489 -2.87 37.35 9.39
CA THR A 489 -2.07 37.64 10.61
C THR A 489 -1.41 36.39 11.18
N THR A 490 -1.26 35.36 10.38
CA THR A 490 -0.74 34.05 10.78
C THR A 490 0.28 33.58 9.76
N VAL A 491 1.36 32.98 10.22
CA VAL A 491 2.39 32.38 9.39
C VAL A 491 2.29 30.88 9.52
N LYS A 492 2.23 30.16 8.40
CA LYS A 492 2.16 28.70 8.36
C LYS A 492 3.48 28.08 7.93
N ILE A 493 3.88 27.00 8.59
CA ILE A 493 5.01 26.14 8.22
C ILE A 493 4.50 24.70 8.32
N GLY A 494 4.20 24.07 7.19
CA GLY A 494 3.42 22.84 7.19
C GLY A 494 2.03 23.08 7.82
N ASP A 495 1.68 22.28 8.82
CA ASP A 495 0.44 22.39 9.59
C ASP A 495 0.57 23.26 10.85
N LEU A 496 1.78 23.76 11.15
CA LEU A 496 2.01 24.74 12.20
C LEU A 496 1.48 26.11 11.77
N GLU A 497 0.76 26.79 12.66
CA GLU A 497 0.27 28.16 12.51
C GLU A 497 0.77 29.07 13.64
N ILE A 498 1.57 30.08 13.30
CA ILE A 498 2.18 31.03 14.23
C ILE A 498 1.48 32.38 14.11
N LYS A 499 0.94 32.94 15.20
CA LYS A 499 0.43 34.33 15.17
C LYS A 499 1.60 35.31 15.07
N LEU A 500 1.48 36.35 14.23
CA LEU A 500 2.58 37.30 13.99
C LEU A 500 3.09 38.02 15.25
N ASP A 501 2.25 38.18 16.26
CA ASP A 501 2.59 38.79 17.54
C ASP A 501 3.10 37.79 18.59
N MET A 502 3.28 36.52 18.18
CA MET A 502 3.60 35.35 19.00
C MET A 502 2.63 35.15 20.16
N SER A 503 1.38 35.63 20.04
CA SER A 503 0.37 35.42 21.08
C SER A 503 -0.13 33.98 21.17
N ASN A 504 0.10 33.19 20.12
CA ASN A 504 -0.26 31.78 20.08
C ASN A 504 0.50 31.07 18.94
N ILE A 505 0.75 29.79 19.15
CA ILE A 505 1.24 28.83 18.16
C ILE A 505 0.22 27.69 18.15
N LEU A 506 -0.35 27.43 16.98
CA LEU A 506 -1.35 26.39 16.80
C LEU A 506 -0.80 25.28 15.92
N TYR A 507 -1.20 24.04 16.19
CA TYR A 507 -1.02 22.92 15.27
C TYR A 507 -2.39 22.26 15.07
N ASN A 508 -2.82 22.12 13.82
CA ASN A 508 -4.18 21.67 13.48
C ASN A 508 -5.32 22.41 14.24
N GLY A 509 -5.07 23.68 14.59
CA GLY A 509 -6.01 24.54 15.31
C GLY A 509 -5.98 24.40 16.84
N GLU A 510 -5.22 23.46 17.40
CA GLU A 510 -4.99 23.33 18.83
C GLU A 510 -3.84 24.22 19.28
N SER A 511 -3.92 24.81 20.48
CA SER A 511 -2.92 25.73 21.00
C SER A 511 -1.82 25.00 21.76
N TYR A 512 -0.57 25.37 21.46
CA TYR A 512 0.65 24.84 22.08
C TYR A 512 1.36 25.91 22.93
N ALA A 513 0.68 27.03 23.22
CA ALA A 513 1.23 28.14 23.98
C ALA A 513 1.64 27.77 25.40
N ASP A 514 0.96 26.80 26.01
CA ASP A 514 1.16 26.40 27.41
C ASP A 514 1.83 25.01 27.53
N LYS A 515 2.50 24.53 26.46
CA LYS A 515 3.14 23.21 26.45
C LYS A 515 4.67 23.32 26.31
N ASP A 516 5.39 22.74 27.27
CA ASP A 516 6.87 22.80 27.37
C ASP A 516 7.57 21.70 26.53
N ASP A 517 6.81 20.80 25.92
CA ASP A 517 7.38 19.64 25.21
C ASP A 517 7.90 19.99 23.81
N ASN A 518 8.77 19.11 23.31
CA ASN A 518 9.18 19.14 21.91
C ASN A 518 8.25 18.28 21.09
N TYR A 519 7.96 18.70 19.86
CA TYR A 519 7.03 18.01 18.98
C TYR A 519 7.68 17.70 17.64
N LEU A 520 7.46 16.50 17.14
CA LEU A 520 7.72 16.01 15.79
C LEU A 520 6.38 15.82 15.07
N ASP A 521 6.22 16.38 13.88
CA ASP A 521 5.02 16.18 13.05
C ASP A 521 5.16 15.12 11.95
N TYR A 522 4.08 14.87 11.21
CA TYR A 522 4.02 13.93 10.10
C TYR A 522 4.80 14.35 8.85
N GLN A 523 5.25 15.61 8.77
CA GLN A 523 6.18 16.08 7.74
C GLN A 523 7.64 15.96 8.21
N GLY A 524 7.88 15.52 9.44
CA GLY A 524 9.20 15.44 10.07
C GLY A 524 9.68 16.77 10.64
N ILE A 525 8.81 17.78 10.72
CA ILE A 525 9.13 19.09 11.28
C ILE A 525 9.19 18.96 12.80
N VAL A 526 10.27 19.46 13.39
CA VAL A 526 10.45 19.49 14.85
C VAL A 526 10.26 20.91 15.38
N PHE A 527 9.39 21.07 16.37
CA PHE A 527 9.16 22.31 17.11
C PHE A 527 9.70 22.16 18.53
N LYS A 528 10.52 23.12 18.97
CA LYS A 528 11.13 23.08 20.30
C LYS A 528 10.77 24.31 21.12
N ASP A 529 10.63 24.12 22.43
CA ASP A 529 10.47 25.18 23.43
C ASP A 529 9.31 26.14 23.09
N VAL A 530 8.15 25.60 22.69
CA VAL A 530 7.01 26.38 22.17
C VAL A 530 6.43 27.33 23.23
N GLU A 531 6.38 26.92 24.51
CA GLU A 531 5.92 27.74 25.63
C GLU A 531 6.74 29.03 25.79
N ASN A 532 8.07 28.93 25.78
CA ASN A 532 8.98 30.08 25.93
C ASN A 532 8.77 31.13 24.81
N ALA A 533 8.39 30.66 23.62
CA ALA A 533 8.07 31.50 22.48
C ALA A 533 6.87 32.42 22.73
N VAL A 534 5.86 31.93 23.44
CA VAL A 534 4.60 32.65 23.67
C VAL A 534 4.66 33.50 24.93
N ASP A 535 5.17 32.94 26.02
CA ASP A 535 5.17 33.59 27.34
C ASP A 535 6.22 34.69 27.45
N ASP A 536 7.47 34.36 27.14
CA ASP A 536 8.59 35.30 27.24
C ASP A 536 8.77 36.13 25.97
N LYS A 537 8.08 35.74 24.88
CA LYS A 537 8.34 36.26 23.51
C LYS A 537 9.80 36.11 23.11
N ASP A 538 10.44 35.09 23.67
CA ASP A 538 11.79 34.70 23.34
C ASP A 538 11.79 33.92 22.01
N ASN A 539 12.93 33.34 21.66
CA ASN A 539 13.04 32.59 20.43
C ASN A 539 12.51 31.15 20.59
N PHE A 540 12.00 30.59 19.51
CA PHE A 540 11.74 29.16 19.40
C PHE A 540 12.32 28.59 18.12
N ASP A 541 12.75 27.34 18.21
CA ASP A 541 13.44 26.65 17.12
C ASP A 541 12.46 25.76 16.35
N VAL A 542 12.48 25.88 15.02
CA VAL A 542 11.79 24.97 14.10
C VAL A 542 12.82 24.28 13.22
N ILE A 543 12.82 22.96 13.19
CA ILE A 543 13.73 22.18 12.34
C ILE A 543 12.89 21.59 11.21
N VAL A 544 13.20 21.99 9.98
CA VAL A 544 12.46 21.59 8.79
C VAL A 544 13.34 20.64 7.97
N PRO A 545 12.90 19.41 7.70
CA PRO A 545 13.67 18.50 6.86
C PRO A 545 13.60 18.89 5.38
N ASP A 546 14.71 18.71 4.66
CA ASP A 546 14.83 18.99 3.22
C ASP A 546 14.02 17.98 2.38
N GLU A 547 13.72 16.80 2.92
CA GLU A 547 12.80 15.80 2.34
C GLU A 547 11.92 15.21 3.44
N ARG A 548 10.70 14.73 3.13
CA ARG A 548 9.85 14.09 4.15
C ARG A 548 10.54 12.81 4.64
N PRO A 549 10.78 12.63 5.96
CA PRO A 549 11.37 11.40 6.47
C PRO A 549 10.50 10.18 6.14
N GLU A 550 11.16 9.11 5.73
CA GLU A 550 10.59 7.85 5.29
C GLU A 550 11.05 6.75 6.24
N ALA A 551 10.10 6.03 6.82
CA ALA A 551 10.37 4.86 7.63
C ALA A 551 10.54 3.62 6.74
N LYS A 552 11.45 2.75 7.16
CA LYS A 552 11.76 1.48 6.50
C LYS A 552 11.47 0.34 7.46
N ILE A 553 10.52 -0.50 7.07
CA ILE A 553 10.16 -1.72 7.80
C ILE A 553 10.64 -2.90 6.94
N THR A 554 11.24 -3.90 7.56
CA THR A 554 11.54 -5.16 6.86
C THR A 554 10.77 -6.30 7.45
N ILE A 555 10.29 -7.15 6.56
CA ILE A 555 9.69 -8.43 6.86
C ILE A 555 10.67 -9.46 6.30
N LYS A 556 11.27 -10.24 7.19
CA LYS A 556 12.38 -11.14 6.87
C LYS A 556 12.08 -12.54 7.41
N TYR A 557 12.32 -13.54 6.58
CA TYR A 557 12.38 -14.93 7.00
C TYR A 557 13.55 -15.20 7.95
N THR A 558 13.26 -15.74 9.12
CA THR A 558 14.26 -16.00 10.16
C THR A 558 14.44 -17.47 10.48
N TYR A 559 13.56 -18.34 10.02
CA TYR A 559 13.68 -19.77 10.23
C TYR A 559 14.90 -20.32 9.49
N GLU A 560 15.91 -20.72 10.27
CA GLU A 560 16.95 -21.61 9.78
C GLU A 560 16.39 -23.01 9.89
N ALA A 561 15.93 -23.57 8.75
CA ALA A 561 15.51 -24.96 8.71
C ALA A 561 16.57 -25.80 9.41
N PRO A 562 16.17 -26.67 10.37
CA PRO A 562 17.13 -27.46 11.12
C PRO A 562 18.02 -28.16 10.11
N GLU A 563 19.34 -27.94 10.21
CA GLU A 563 20.29 -28.53 9.26
C GLU A 563 19.94 -30.01 9.14
N SER A 564 19.41 -30.40 7.97
CA SER A 564 19.06 -31.79 7.69
C SER A 564 20.27 -32.61 8.10
N ILE A 565 20.15 -33.38 9.19
CA ILE A 565 21.26 -34.13 9.75
C ILE A 565 21.66 -35.09 8.64
N GLU A 566 22.72 -34.75 7.88
CA GLU A 566 23.20 -35.65 6.84
C GLU A 566 23.41 -37.00 7.52
N PRO A 567 22.82 -38.08 6.98
CA PRO A 567 22.83 -39.38 7.64
C PRO A 567 24.28 -39.69 7.96
N VAL A 568 24.60 -39.74 9.27
CA VAL A 568 25.95 -40.01 9.73
C VAL A 568 26.42 -41.24 8.97
N PRO A 569 27.49 -41.14 8.15
CA PRO A 569 27.88 -42.24 7.28
C PRO A 569 28.06 -43.47 8.15
N VAL A 570 27.18 -44.45 7.95
CA VAL A 570 27.13 -45.67 8.77
C VAL A 570 28.52 -46.28 8.71
N GLU A 571 29.24 -46.22 9.84
CA GLU A 571 30.55 -46.83 9.94
C GLU A 571 30.34 -48.33 9.68
N PRO A 572 30.93 -48.90 8.61
CA PRO A 572 30.59 -50.24 8.18
C PRO A 572 30.82 -51.21 9.35
N GLU A 573 29.79 -51.98 9.70
CA GLU A 573 29.90 -52.95 10.78
C GLU A 573 31.14 -53.80 10.59
N PRO A 574 31.92 -54.06 11.66
CA PRO A 574 33.13 -54.85 11.57
C PRO A 574 32.76 -56.25 11.08
N ILE A 575 33.08 -56.52 9.81
CA ILE A 575 32.92 -57.83 9.18
C ILE A 575 33.51 -58.87 10.13
N PRO A 576 32.76 -59.92 10.55
CA PRO A 576 33.28 -60.93 11.44
C PRO A 576 34.53 -61.54 10.81
N ILE A 577 35.68 -61.25 11.42
CA ILE A 577 36.99 -61.72 10.97
C ILE A 577 37.03 -63.22 11.23
N ASP A 578 36.66 -63.99 10.20
CA ASP A 578 36.97 -65.41 10.16
C ASP A 578 38.50 -65.56 10.17
N THR A 579 38.99 -66.51 10.95
CA THR A 579 40.38 -66.56 11.42
C THR A 579 41.32 -66.93 10.27
N VAL A 580 41.73 -65.97 9.46
CA VAL A 580 42.71 -66.15 8.38
C VAL A 580 44.13 -65.92 8.90
N GLU A 581 45.02 -66.85 8.53
CA GLU A 581 46.44 -66.93 8.87
C GLU A 581 47.21 -65.59 8.69
N PRO A 582 48.27 -65.37 9.50
CA PRO A 582 49.02 -64.12 9.52
C PRO A 582 49.70 -63.83 8.18
N ILE A 583 49.17 -62.84 7.46
CA ILE A 583 49.83 -62.21 6.32
C ILE A 583 50.92 -61.24 6.87
N PRO A 584 52.14 -61.23 6.31
CA PRO A 584 53.22 -60.34 6.76
C PRO A 584 52.86 -58.85 6.62
N PRO A 585 53.48 -57.97 7.43
CA PRO A 585 53.10 -56.57 7.55
C PRO A 585 53.18 -55.85 6.20
N ILE A 586 52.03 -55.37 5.74
CA ILE A 586 51.92 -54.42 4.65
C ILE A 586 52.35 -53.07 5.21
N VAL A 587 53.39 -52.50 4.60
CA VAL A 587 53.90 -51.16 4.89
C VAL A 587 52.85 -50.17 4.41
N GLU A 588 52.25 -49.43 5.35
CA GLU A 588 51.41 -48.26 5.07
C GLU A 588 52.18 -47.27 4.18
N PRO A 589 51.65 -46.88 3.02
CA PRO A 589 52.17 -45.73 2.30
C PRO A 589 51.86 -44.47 3.12
N GLU A 590 52.87 -43.60 3.25
CA GLU A 590 52.75 -42.30 3.92
C GLU A 590 51.55 -41.51 3.37
N PRO A 591 50.81 -40.78 4.23
CA PRO A 591 49.69 -39.97 3.81
C PRO A 591 50.14 -38.97 2.75
N THR A 592 49.46 -39.03 1.61
CA THR A 592 49.64 -38.04 0.54
C THR A 592 49.12 -36.70 1.07
N PRO A 593 49.91 -35.62 1.05
CA PRO A 593 49.47 -34.33 1.57
C PRO A 593 48.23 -33.86 0.80
N GLU A 594 47.20 -33.47 1.53
CA GLU A 594 46.04 -32.78 0.98
C GLU A 594 46.49 -31.55 0.18
N PRO A 595 45.92 -31.31 -1.02
CA PRO A 595 46.20 -30.10 -1.75
C PRO A 595 45.70 -28.91 -0.93
N THR A 596 46.63 -28.08 -0.48
CA THR A 596 46.33 -26.72 -0.01
C THR A 596 45.54 -25.99 -1.11
N PRO A 597 44.43 -25.30 -0.77
CA PRO A 597 43.70 -24.48 -1.72
C PRO A 597 44.69 -23.52 -2.39
N ASP A 598 44.80 -23.59 -3.72
CA ASP A 598 45.62 -22.66 -4.48
C ASP A 598 45.11 -21.23 -4.20
N GLU A 599 46.01 -20.35 -3.78
CA GLU A 599 45.75 -18.91 -3.72
C GLU A 599 45.19 -18.47 -5.09
N PRO A 600 44.10 -17.69 -5.12
CA PRO A 600 43.50 -17.24 -6.37
C PRO A 600 44.57 -16.50 -7.20
N ASP A 601 44.73 -16.95 -8.44
CA ASP A 601 45.71 -16.43 -9.39
C ASP A 601 45.44 -14.94 -9.65
N ASP A 602 46.31 -14.08 -9.10
CA ASP A 602 46.26 -12.61 -9.20
C ASP A 602 46.18 -12.10 -10.66
N GLU A 603 46.50 -12.94 -11.66
CA GLU A 603 46.38 -12.60 -13.08
C GLU A 603 44.94 -12.46 -13.56
N ALA A 604 43.99 -13.20 -12.97
CA ALA A 604 42.58 -13.18 -13.38
C ALA A 604 41.85 -11.90 -12.92
N GLU A 605 42.14 -11.42 -11.69
CA GLU A 605 41.62 -10.13 -11.24
C GLU A 605 42.14 -8.98 -12.12
N GLN A 606 43.43 -9.03 -12.50
CA GLN A 606 44.05 -7.94 -13.24
C GLN A 606 43.43 -7.74 -14.64
N THR A 607 42.95 -8.81 -15.28
CA THR A 607 42.30 -8.75 -16.60
C THR A 607 40.89 -8.15 -16.56
N VAL A 608 40.12 -8.46 -15.52
CA VAL A 608 38.79 -7.88 -15.29
C VAL A 608 38.91 -6.39 -14.97
N TRP A 609 39.90 -6.03 -14.15
CA TRP A 609 40.15 -4.64 -13.77
C TRP A 609 40.65 -3.75 -14.93
N ASP A 610 41.50 -4.26 -15.80
CA ASP A 610 41.95 -3.53 -16.99
C ASP A 610 40.79 -3.28 -17.99
N SER A 611 39.83 -4.21 -18.06
CA SER A 611 38.61 -4.06 -18.88
C SER A 611 37.67 -2.99 -18.33
N LEU A 612 37.46 -2.95 -17.00
CA LEU A 612 36.72 -1.90 -16.30
C LEU A 612 37.36 -0.52 -16.48
N GLN A 613 38.69 -0.43 -16.43
CA GLN A 613 39.42 0.82 -16.66
C GLN A 613 39.19 1.36 -18.08
N GLY A 614 39.19 0.47 -19.08
CA GLY A 614 38.90 0.83 -20.48
C GLY A 614 37.49 1.37 -20.68
N LEU A 615 36.51 0.81 -19.96
CA LEU A 615 35.12 1.26 -19.99
C LEU A 615 34.96 2.64 -19.35
N LEU A 616 35.53 2.83 -18.15
CA LEU A 616 35.40 4.06 -17.38
C LEU A 616 36.02 5.27 -18.09
N ILE A 617 37.16 5.07 -18.77
CA ILE A 617 37.81 6.12 -19.58
C ILE A 617 36.93 6.50 -20.79
N LYS A 618 36.25 5.54 -21.43
CA LYS A 618 35.34 5.82 -22.55
C LYS A 618 34.12 6.61 -22.10
N ILE A 619 33.52 6.23 -20.96
CA ILE A 619 32.39 6.93 -20.36
C ILE A 619 32.78 8.38 -20.05
N LEU A 620 33.91 8.60 -19.36
CA LEU A 620 34.38 9.95 -19.02
C LEU A 620 34.77 10.78 -20.25
N ALA A 621 35.23 10.17 -21.34
CA ALA A 621 35.50 10.88 -22.59
C ALA A 621 34.21 11.37 -23.28
N VAL A 622 33.11 10.62 -23.18
CA VAL A 622 31.79 11.02 -23.71
C VAL A 622 31.25 12.26 -23.00
N PHE A 623 31.49 12.38 -21.69
CA PHE A 623 31.09 13.54 -20.89
C PHE A 623 32.03 14.75 -21.02
N GLY A 624 33.06 14.69 -21.89
CA GLY A 624 33.92 15.84 -22.19
C GLY A 624 34.90 16.22 -21.07
N PHE A 625 35.18 15.33 -20.14
CA PHE A 625 36.17 15.60 -19.09
C PHE A 625 37.57 15.81 -19.70
N GLY A 626 38.16 16.98 -19.43
CA GLY A 626 39.44 17.37 -20.01
C GLY A 626 40.60 16.44 -19.59
N ALA A 627 41.65 16.39 -20.42
CA ALA A 627 42.83 15.55 -20.18
C ALA A 627 43.50 15.78 -18.80
N GLY A 628 43.30 16.95 -18.19
CA GLY A 628 43.75 17.24 -16.83
C GLY A 628 43.06 16.40 -15.76
N PHE A 629 41.75 16.19 -15.86
CA PHE A 629 40.99 15.37 -14.90
C PHE A 629 41.36 13.90 -15.03
N LEU A 630 41.48 13.38 -16.26
CA LEU A 630 41.94 12.02 -16.53
C LEU A 630 43.38 11.78 -16.01
N GLY A 631 44.25 12.79 -16.12
CA GLY A 631 45.59 12.75 -15.53
C GLY A 631 45.57 12.66 -14.01
N LEU A 632 44.69 13.42 -13.35
CA LEU A 632 44.52 13.41 -11.89
C LEU A 632 43.93 12.07 -11.41
N LEU A 633 42.94 11.55 -12.12
CA LEU A 633 42.32 10.24 -11.83
C LEU A 633 43.37 9.12 -11.93
N ARG A 634 44.19 9.13 -12.99
CA ARG A 634 45.26 8.15 -13.20
C ARG A 634 46.37 8.26 -12.15
N TYR A 635 46.66 9.47 -11.68
CA TYR A 635 47.60 9.68 -10.57
C TYR A 635 47.09 9.04 -9.28
N TRP A 636 45.85 9.34 -8.89
CA TRP A 636 45.25 8.76 -7.69
C TRP A 636 45.03 7.26 -7.82
N TRP A 637 44.71 6.75 -9.00
CA TRP A 637 44.54 5.30 -9.20
C TRP A 637 45.79 4.49 -8.85
N LYS A 638 46.99 5.05 -9.12
CA LYS A 638 48.27 4.41 -8.75
C LYS A 638 48.62 4.55 -7.27
N LYS A 639 48.08 5.56 -6.59
CA LYS A 639 48.49 5.94 -5.23
C LYS A 639 47.48 5.51 -4.17
N ASP A 640 46.20 5.56 -4.50
CA ASP A 640 45.05 5.31 -3.63
C ASP A 640 43.81 5.03 -4.51
N LYS A 641 43.55 3.73 -4.76
CA LYS A 641 42.47 3.27 -5.64
C LYS A 641 41.09 3.70 -5.13
N LYS A 642 40.83 3.63 -3.82
CA LYS A 642 39.53 4.01 -3.22
C LYS A 642 39.21 5.47 -3.50
N ARG A 643 40.22 6.36 -3.36
CA ARG A 643 40.04 7.79 -3.64
C ARG A 643 39.78 8.08 -5.12
N ALA A 644 40.41 7.34 -6.02
CA ALA A 644 40.20 7.49 -7.45
C ALA A 644 38.79 7.03 -7.88
N ILE A 645 38.26 5.94 -7.30
CA ILE A 645 36.89 5.49 -7.51
C ILE A 645 35.89 6.55 -7.02
N LYS A 646 36.06 7.07 -5.80
CA LYS A 646 35.19 8.12 -5.24
C LYS A 646 35.18 9.39 -6.11
N MET A 647 36.34 9.79 -6.64
CA MET A 647 36.43 10.91 -7.59
C MET A 647 35.67 10.65 -8.90
N ALA A 648 35.75 9.44 -9.45
CA ALA A 648 35.02 9.07 -10.67
C ALA A 648 33.51 9.06 -10.44
N GLN A 649 33.04 8.44 -9.35
CA GLN A 649 31.62 8.41 -8.96
C GLN A 649 31.07 9.83 -8.79
N THR A 650 31.80 10.69 -8.08
CA THR A 650 31.39 12.09 -7.88
C THR A 650 31.30 12.84 -9.21
N ALA A 651 32.25 12.64 -10.12
CA ALA A 651 32.24 13.30 -11.42
C ALA A 651 31.09 12.81 -12.32
N ILE A 652 30.77 11.52 -12.29
CA ILE A 652 29.63 10.94 -13.02
C ILE A 652 28.31 11.45 -12.45
N GLY A 653 28.14 11.45 -11.12
CA GLY A 653 26.92 11.98 -10.48
C GLY A 653 26.68 13.45 -10.80
N ARG A 654 27.74 14.27 -10.83
CA ARG A 654 27.64 15.68 -11.26
C ARG A 654 27.37 15.86 -12.76
N ALA A 655 27.79 14.93 -13.60
CA ALA A 655 27.47 14.94 -15.03
C ALA A 655 26.02 14.55 -15.30
N LEU A 656 25.50 13.55 -14.58
CA LEU A 656 24.12 13.08 -14.71
C LEU A 656 23.11 14.10 -14.15
N SER A 657 23.45 14.81 -13.07
CA SER A 657 22.62 15.89 -12.50
C SER A 657 22.62 17.19 -13.31
N GLY A 658 23.27 17.24 -14.48
CA GLY A 658 23.30 18.45 -15.33
C GLY A 658 24.08 19.63 -14.77
N GLN A 659 24.77 19.48 -13.62
CA GLN A 659 25.50 20.59 -12.99
C GLN A 659 26.62 21.18 -13.87
N TYR A 660 27.14 20.41 -14.84
CA TYR A 660 28.17 20.91 -15.77
C TYR A 660 27.62 21.76 -16.93
N ASP A 661 26.31 21.75 -17.20
CA ASP A 661 25.72 22.59 -18.24
C ASP A 661 25.63 24.07 -17.83
N LYS A 662 25.67 24.37 -16.52
CA LYS A 662 25.80 25.74 -15.98
C LYS A 662 27.11 26.43 -16.38
N TYR A 663 28.15 25.68 -16.73
CA TYR A 663 29.50 26.22 -17.05
C TYR A 663 29.85 26.21 -18.55
N LYS A 664 28.87 25.91 -19.43
CA LYS A 664 29.05 25.88 -20.90
C LYS A 664 28.63 27.18 -21.63
N LYS A 665 28.30 28.24 -20.91
CA LYS A 665 28.28 29.63 -21.42
C LYS A 665 29.57 30.33 -21.02
#